data_AF-A0A2N4UK20-F1
#
_entry.id   AF-A0A2N4UK20-F1
#
_cell.length_a   1.000
_cell.length_b   1.000
_cell.length_c   1.000
_cell.angle_alpha   90.00
_cell.angle_beta   90.00
_cell.angle_gamma   90.00
#
_symmetry.space_group_name_H-M   'P 1'
#
loop_
_entity.id
_entity.type
_entity.pdbx_description
1 polymer ?
#
loop_
_entity_poly.entity_id
_entity_poly.type
_entity_poly.pdbx_seq_one_letter_code
_entity_poly.pdbx_strand_id
1 'polypeptide(L)'
;MGYGTESNGRSADSFLYGHVEADPRYASYRDGELSSVWEESERLRILLRDEGRPKGADRVFLETALERQLPTLRLYQQATLLKGQNAQKVSLYVIVFPGEAKDNTGIKDLNDKILRYHLNNLFIKCRQDAITKLFTKSGPPPKFATVGLDYKTAQIIGIGKTRRDFADTLIKLDEELAKCLLALLPQAEDEAKKDGDKERLKAIADLKEKLQKKGYRFDFLFGVRTLNFAIKNPLEATFLILTEALKAAGMARFMAKADGANTRAGRRMAAGVLKPDAARDDRRGKEYDHGGFIKVIKKAGDINDLIREKAEYLHIWIDKVWTVVLYEYRRRVFVMNPDVIRDARKKAIKIPTRKAGLKSKGTVKTQIDLIEIWLVAVNALDLVKDFLVSEFRKKGSGGVEDYHAKALAALDEVSNEVSSIKWDRLGQVLTRDFRQGSRVLPVQGRASEFGFYAHSSDYTAQILFSMDIRDLGVQIALLYDWFIGEIEVQRYEGVALMEETFASSDLINQRKRVTYDKVVDTFRKYFPLTTGGDAFDAARKAFHGRGADLDRPQLFESSVTVMLGGDEIFVSAHPVYSMFVCTIIDEIRQATYGGQPLNLRTGVAYSRAEKQHNPKDQKKVNWVSHDQALGLATASLNPIKGLERAHRRMERLIEKLAANDKKKALVPAYTAKLEALGLMSLFARSNYRFPYVMPTRDFRDIIRRLTEWYDWSEPYTELVNLKCETVDGKKLWKEAEKLEAEITKDVGWDNYYVDPPPTPSMPPLVKKLMDWLLPAEKYPYEESKEDKREREIEEDRKRREGRRPRTA
;
A
#
# COMPACT_ATOMS: atom_id res chain seq x y z
N MET A 1 -16.38 9.71 23.43
CA MET A 1 -15.12 10.22 22.85
C MET A 1 -14.79 9.29 21.70
N GLY A 2 -15.04 9.71 20.45
CA GLY A 2 -14.93 8.85 19.27
C GLY A 2 -13.46 8.61 18.89
N TYR A 3 -13.01 7.37 19.04
CA TYR A 3 -11.75 6.89 18.48
C TYR A 3 -12.04 6.42 17.05
N GLY A 4 -11.57 7.20 16.09
CA GLY A 4 -11.82 6.99 14.67
C GLY A 4 -11.02 5.82 14.11
N THR A 5 -11.68 5.08 13.21
CA THR A 5 -11.15 3.98 12.41
C THR A 5 -9.93 4.41 11.59
N GLU A 6 -8.91 3.55 11.60
CA GLU A 6 -7.60 3.85 11.03
C GLU A 6 -7.64 3.85 9.49
N SER A 7 -7.44 5.03 8.93
CA SER A 7 -7.44 5.31 7.51
C SER A 7 -6.07 5.02 6.88
N ASN A 8 -5.94 4.02 6.00
CA ASN A 8 -4.71 3.80 5.21
C ASN A 8 -4.77 4.59 3.89
N GLY A 9 -4.15 5.77 3.84
CA GLY A 9 -3.82 6.42 2.57
C GLY A 9 -2.65 5.72 1.91
N ARG A 10 -2.92 4.70 1.07
CA ARG A 10 -1.89 3.96 0.30
C ARG A 10 -1.47 4.74 -0.97
N SER A 11 -0.20 4.57 -1.37
CA SER A 11 0.47 5.06 -2.60
C SER A 11 -0.10 4.41 -3.86
N ALA A 12 0.31 4.88 -5.05
CA ALA A 12 -0.03 4.27 -6.35
C ALA A 12 0.45 2.85 -6.52
N ASP A 13 1.25 2.29 -5.61
CA ASP A 13 1.55 0.84 -5.54
C ASP A 13 0.29 -0.05 -5.64
N SER A 14 -0.91 0.55 -5.57
CA SER A 14 -2.20 -0.09 -5.69
C SER A 14 -3.07 0.29 -6.92
N PHE A 15 -2.57 1.00 -7.94
CA PHE A 15 -3.39 1.52 -9.06
C PHE A 15 -3.54 0.61 -10.31
N LEU A 16 -3.01 -0.63 -10.40
CA LEU A 16 -3.10 -1.43 -11.66
C LEU A 16 -3.60 -2.87 -11.54
N TYR A 17 -4.42 -3.29 -10.58
CA TYR A 17 -4.92 -4.68 -10.56
C TYR A 17 -6.07 -4.93 -11.55
N GLY A 18 -5.74 -5.28 -12.81
CA GLY A 18 -6.67 -5.58 -13.92
C GLY A 18 -7.78 -6.63 -13.62
N HIS A 19 -8.86 -6.63 -14.43
CA HIS A 19 -10.15 -7.29 -14.18
C HIS A 19 -10.03 -8.77 -13.84
N VAL A 20 -10.55 -9.15 -12.69
CA VAL A 20 -11.87 -9.78 -12.48
C VAL A 20 -11.87 -10.07 -10.99
N GLU A 21 -12.81 -9.45 -10.29
CA GLU A 21 -12.95 -9.39 -8.83
C GLU A 21 -12.12 -8.30 -8.13
N ALA A 22 -12.75 -7.71 -7.11
CA ALA A 22 -12.18 -6.76 -6.17
C ALA A 22 -10.89 -7.33 -5.54
N ASP A 23 -10.04 -6.49 -4.94
CA ASP A 23 -8.92 -6.93 -4.07
C ASP A 23 -9.39 -8.12 -3.19
N PRO A 24 -9.04 -9.38 -3.53
CA PRO A 24 -9.88 -10.49 -3.07
C PRO A 24 -9.76 -10.78 -1.57
N ARG A 25 -8.86 -10.10 -0.82
CA ARG A 25 -8.32 -10.69 0.42
C ARG A 25 -8.13 -9.77 1.62
N TYR A 26 -8.47 -8.49 1.51
CA TYR A 26 -8.78 -7.68 2.70
C TYR A 26 -10.27 -7.70 3.07
N ALA A 27 -11.10 -8.27 2.19
CA ALA A 27 -12.50 -7.93 2.07
C ALA A 27 -13.47 -8.87 2.80
N SER A 28 -13.37 -10.19 2.59
CA SER A 28 -14.40 -11.10 3.11
C SER A 28 -14.33 -11.32 4.62
N TYR A 29 -13.13 -11.25 5.21
CA TYR A 29 -12.95 -11.58 6.63
C TYR A 29 -13.60 -10.55 7.58
N ARG A 30 -13.73 -9.28 7.17
CA ARG A 30 -14.45 -8.27 7.98
C ARG A 30 -15.95 -8.56 8.06
N ASP A 31 -16.50 -9.10 6.99
CA ASP A 31 -17.90 -9.44 6.88
C ASP A 31 -18.14 -10.94 7.14
N GLY A 32 -17.14 -11.69 7.59
CA GLY A 32 -17.21 -13.12 7.92
C GLY A 32 -17.66 -14.04 6.78
N GLU A 33 -17.57 -13.58 5.53
CA GLU A 33 -17.88 -14.39 4.35
C GLU A 33 -16.63 -15.08 3.82
N LEU A 34 -16.80 -16.20 3.11
CA LEU A 34 -15.69 -16.89 2.47
C LEU A 34 -15.23 -16.13 1.21
N SER A 35 -13.94 -15.84 1.11
CA SER A 35 -13.38 -15.24 -0.11
C SER A 35 -13.55 -16.15 -1.35
N SER A 36 -13.99 -15.59 -2.48
CA SER A 36 -14.09 -16.30 -3.77
C SER A 36 -12.75 -16.80 -4.30
N VAL A 37 -11.64 -16.17 -3.91
CA VAL A 37 -10.28 -16.51 -4.34
C VAL A 37 -9.91 -17.98 -4.12
N TRP A 38 -10.45 -18.63 -3.09
CA TRP A 38 -10.20 -20.04 -2.82
C TRP A 38 -10.72 -20.94 -3.94
N GLU A 39 -11.96 -20.68 -4.36
CA GLU A 39 -12.62 -21.43 -5.44
C GLU A 39 -12.01 -21.11 -6.80
N GLU A 40 -11.73 -19.83 -7.08
CA GLU A 40 -11.06 -19.41 -8.32
C GLU A 40 -9.67 -20.04 -8.46
N SER A 41 -8.90 -20.07 -7.37
CA SER A 41 -7.55 -20.64 -7.34
C SER A 41 -7.59 -22.14 -7.61
N GLU A 42 -8.56 -22.86 -7.03
CA GLU A 42 -8.75 -24.28 -7.29
C GLU A 42 -9.14 -24.54 -8.75
N ARG A 43 -10.07 -23.75 -9.28
CA ARG A 43 -10.47 -23.83 -10.69
C ARG A 43 -9.28 -23.63 -11.62
N LEU A 44 -8.45 -22.61 -11.36
CA LEU A 44 -7.26 -22.35 -12.17
C LEU A 44 -6.26 -23.50 -12.08
N ARG A 45 -6.03 -24.04 -10.89
CA ARG A 45 -5.16 -25.20 -10.69
C ARG A 45 -5.63 -26.42 -11.49
N ILE A 46 -6.92 -26.73 -11.45
CA ILE A 46 -7.52 -27.86 -12.19
C ILE A 46 -7.33 -27.66 -13.69
N LEU A 47 -7.63 -26.47 -14.22
CA LEU A 47 -7.45 -26.17 -15.64
C LEU A 47 -6.00 -26.31 -16.11
N LEU A 48 -5.04 -25.86 -15.29
CA LEU A 48 -3.62 -25.97 -15.61
C LEU A 48 -3.07 -27.39 -15.46
N ARG A 49 -3.64 -28.23 -14.59
CA ARG A 49 -3.20 -29.62 -14.37
C ARG A 49 -3.78 -30.58 -15.40
N ASP A 50 -5.07 -30.44 -15.68
CA ASP A 50 -5.80 -31.42 -16.49
C ASP A 50 -5.58 -31.19 -18.00
N GLU A 51 -5.04 -30.02 -18.39
CA GLU A 51 -4.60 -29.66 -19.75
C GLU A 51 -5.61 -30.01 -20.86
N GLY A 52 -6.91 -29.95 -20.54
CA GLY A 52 -7.99 -30.39 -21.43
C GLY A 52 -8.18 -29.50 -22.66
N ARG A 53 -9.35 -29.60 -23.31
CA ARG A 53 -9.77 -28.64 -24.35
C ARG A 53 -10.78 -27.67 -23.73
N PRO A 54 -10.35 -26.60 -23.02
CA PRO A 54 -11.28 -25.65 -22.41
C PRO A 54 -12.17 -25.01 -23.48
N LYS A 55 -13.45 -24.85 -23.18
CA LYS A 55 -14.47 -24.26 -24.08
C LYS A 55 -15.22 -23.14 -23.36
N GLY A 56 -15.69 -22.16 -24.12
CA GLY A 56 -16.56 -21.09 -23.63
C GLY A 56 -16.04 -20.45 -22.34
N ALA A 57 -16.76 -20.69 -21.24
CA ALA A 57 -16.50 -20.08 -19.93
C ALA A 57 -15.10 -20.36 -19.36
N ASP A 58 -14.47 -21.50 -19.67
CA ASP A 58 -13.11 -21.80 -19.17
C ASP A 58 -12.04 -20.99 -19.92
N ARG A 59 -12.24 -20.75 -21.22
CA ARG A 59 -11.34 -19.87 -21.99
C ARG A 59 -11.46 -18.42 -21.52
N VAL A 60 -12.68 -17.94 -21.28
CA VAL A 60 -12.92 -16.59 -20.70
C VAL A 60 -12.26 -16.46 -19.33
N PHE A 61 -12.31 -17.51 -18.50
CA PHE A 61 -11.65 -17.54 -17.20
C PHE A 61 -10.10 -17.51 -17.31
N LEU A 62 -9.51 -18.24 -18.26
CA LEU A 62 -8.07 -18.20 -18.50
C LEU A 62 -7.59 -16.86 -19.08
N GLU A 63 -8.39 -16.25 -19.97
CA GLU A 63 -8.15 -14.92 -20.52
C GLU A 63 -8.14 -13.86 -19.42
N THR A 64 -9.14 -13.93 -18.55
CA THR A 64 -9.22 -13.15 -17.32
C THR A 64 -7.98 -13.35 -16.42
N ALA A 65 -7.54 -14.60 -16.21
CA ALA A 65 -6.37 -14.89 -15.40
C ALA A 65 -5.09 -14.26 -16.00
N LEU A 66 -4.94 -14.27 -17.32
CA LEU A 66 -3.82 -13.61 -18.00
C LEU A 66 -3.84 -12.09 -17.82
N GLU A 67 -5.01 -11.47 -17.89
CA GLU A 67 -5.17 -10.03 -17.64
C GLU A 67 -4.87 -9.65 -16.18
N ARG A 68 -5.30 -10.48 -15.21
CA ARG A 68 -4.95 -10.32 -13.79
C ARG A 68 -3.44 -10.47 -13.57
N GLN A 69 -2.82 -11.44 -14.24
CA GLN A 69 -1.38 -11.70 -14.14
C GLN A 69 -0.55 -10.54 -14.71
N LEU A 70 -0.96 -9.96 -15.85
CA LEU A 70 -0.27 -8.85 -16.50
C LEU A 70 -1.25 -7.75 -16.92
N PRO A 71 -1.52 -6.74 -16.08
CA PRO A 71 -2.51 -5.69 -16.35
C PRO A 71 -2.22 -4.83 -17.57
N THR A 72 -0.96 -4.76 -17.99
CA THR A 72 -0.52 -4.02 -19.17
C THR A 72 -0.68 -4.84 -20.46
N LEU A 73 -1.12 -6.09 -20.37
CA LEU A 73 -1.16 -7.04 -21.49
C LEU A 73 -2.00 -6.54 -22.67
N ARG A 74 -3.21 -6.03 -22.42
CA ARG A 74 -4.08 -5.51 -23.47
C ARG A 74 -3.58 -4.20 -24.06
N LEU A 75 -3.00 -3.32 -23.23
CA LEU A 75 -2.36 -2.10 -23.73
C LEU A 75 -1.15 -2.45 -24.63
N TYR A 76 -0.39 -3.47 -24.25
CA TYR A 76 0.71 -4.01 -25.04
C TYR A 76 0.24 -4.68 -26.35
N GLN A 77 -0.88 -5.42 -26.32
CA GLN A 77 -1.53 -5.97 -27.51
C GLN A 77 -1.88 -4.84 -28.49
N GLN A 78 -2.50 -3.76 -28.02
CA GLN A 78 -2.85 -2.62 -28.87
C GLN A 78 -1.61 -1.91 -29.43
N ALA A 79 -0.58 -1.68 -28.61
CA ALA A 79 0.68 -1.09 -29.08
C ALA A 79 1.36 -1.97 -30.15
N THR A 80 1.24 -3.30 -30.03
CA THR A 80 1.78 -4.27 -31.00
C THR A 80 1.00 -4.23 -32.32
N LEU A 81 -0.33 -4.18 -32.27
CA LEU A 81 -1.18 -4.08 -33.46
C LEU A 81 -0.94 -2.78 -34.24
N LEU A 82 -0.64 -1.70 -33.54
CA LEU A 82 -0.38 -0.38 -34.11
C LEU A 82 1.09 -0.19 -34.58
N LYS A 83 1.97 -1.15 -34.32
CA LYS A 83 3.38 -1.09 -34.72
C LYS A 83 3.49 -0.96 -36.24
N GLY A 84 4.24 0.04 -36.70
CA GLY A 84 4.46 0.29 -38.13
C GLY A 84 3.26 0.89 -38.89
N GLN A 85 2.13 1.15 -38.21
CA GLN A 85 1.00 1.86 -38.82
C GLN A 85 1.21 3.38 -38.73
N ASN A 86 1.07 4.09 -39.85
CA ASN A 86 1.14 5.55 -39.86
C ASN A 86 -0.23 6.18 -39.55
N ALA A 87 -0.22 7.21 -38.70
CA ALA A 87 -1.20 8.31 -38.66
C ALA A 87 -2.58 8.12 -37.99
N GLN A 88 -2.82 7.14 -37.11
CA GLN A 88 -3.98 7.22 -36.21
C GLN A 88 -3.60 7.81 -34.85
N LYS A 89 -4.30 8.88 -34.44
CA LYS A 89 -4.20 9.43 -33.08
C LYS A 89 -4.74 8.39 -32.11
N VAL A 90 -3.87 7.95 -31.19
CA VAL A 90 -4.19 6.98 -30.16
C VAL A 90 -4.06 7.68 -28.82
N SER A 91 -5.18 7.79 -28.10
CA SER A 91 -5.22 8.38 -26.77
C SER A 91 -5.44 7.29 -25.73
N LEU A 92 -4.64 7.27 -24.67
CA LEU A 92 -4.93 6.50 -23.46
C LEU A 92 -5.53 7.43 -22.43
N TYR A 93 -6.72 7.08 -21.97
CA TYR A 93 -7.39 7.67 -20.82
C TYR A 93 -7.20 6.74 -19.62
N VAL A 94 -6.73 7.28 -18.50
CA VAL A 94 -6.62 6.54 -17.23
C VAL A 94 -7.53 7.19 -16.21
N ILE A 95 -8.64 6.53 -15.89
CA ILE A 95 -9.53 6.91 -14.79
C ILE A 95 -8.94 6.40 -13.48
N VAL A 96 -8.93 7.22 -12.44
CA VAL A 96 -8.48 6.91 -11.08
C VAL A 96 -9.65 7.10 -10.13
N PHE A 97 -10.10 6.01 -9.53
CA PHE A 97 -11.14 6.00 -8.52
C PHE A 97 -10.54 6.32 -7.15
N PRO A 98 -11.05 7.33 -6.43
CA PRO A 98 -10.47 7.74 -5.18
C PRO A 98 -10.79 6.72 -4.08
N GLY A 99 -9.86 6.56 -3.13
CA GLY A 99 -10.17 5.85 -1.90
C GLY A 99 -11.23 6.58 -1.07
N GLU A 100 -11.15 7.91 -1.01
CA GLU A 100 -12.07 8.76 -0.25
C GLU A 100 -12.63 9.87 -1.13
N ALA A 101 -13.93 10.13 -1.02
CA ALA A 101 -14.65 11.17 -1.78
C ALA A 101 -15.41 12.11 -0.84
N LYS A 102 -15.80 13.30 -1.32
CA LYS A 102 -16.48 14.30 -0.47
C LYS A 102 -17.83 13.82 0.08
N ASP A 103 -18.43 12.83 -0.57
CA ASP A 103 -19.74 12.30 -0.27
C ASP A 103 -19.74 10.82 0.13
N ASN A 104 -18.57 10.29 0.50
CA ASN A 104 -18.36 8.89 0.85
C ASN A 104 -18.55 7.88 -0.30
N THR A 105 -18.47 8.31 -1.57
CA THR A 105 -18.46 7.40 -2.74
C THR A 105 -17.08 6.84 -3.10
N GLY A 106 -16.02 7.27 -2.40
CA GLY A 106 -14.70 6.67 -2.56
C GLY A 106 -14.71 5.21 -2.14
N ILE A 107 -13.91 4.36 -2.78
CA ILE A 107 -13.94 2.89 -2.58
C ILE A 107 -13.78 2.52 -1.10
N LYS A 108 -12.90 3.22 -0.38
CA LYS A 108 -12.67 2.97 1.04
C LYS A 108 -13.77 3.58 1.90
N ASP A 109 -14.29 4.76 1.55
CA ASP A 109 -15.45 5.31 2.26
C ASP A 109 -16.67 4.39 2.15
N LEU A 110 -16.89 3.80 0.97
CA LEU A 110 -17.95 2.80 0.77
C LEU A 110 -17.70 1.58 1.67
N ASN A 111 -16.49 1.04 1.71
CA ASN A 111 -16.14 -0.06 2.62
C ASN A 111 -16.36 0.30 4.10
N ASP A 112 -15.76 1.41 4.55
CA ASP A 112 -15.67 1.70 5.98
C ASP A 112 -16.97 2.30 6.55
N LYS A 113 -17.80 2.97 5.73
CA LYS A 113 -18.92 3.79 6.22
C LYS A 113 -20.29 3.45 5.63
N ILE A 114 -20.39 2.77 4.49
CA ILE A 114 -21.66 2.62 3.75
C ILE A 114 -21.99 1.16 3.48
N LEU A 115 -21.24 0.51 2.60
CA LEU A 115 -21.54 -0.78 2.01
C LEU A 115 -20.91 -1.95 2.76
N ARG A 116 -19.85 -1.73 3.55
CA ARG A 116 -18.95 -2.82 3.99
C ARG A 116 -18.35 -3.52 2.76
N TYR A 117 -17.59 -4.59 2.96
CA TYR A 117 -16.74 -5.13 1.90
C TYR A 117 -17.53 -5.96 0.88
N HIS A 118 -18.46 -6.80 1.32
CA HIS A 118 -19.27 -7.65 0.43
C HIS A 118 -20.04 -6.80 -0.60
N LEU A 119 -20.85 -5.84 -0.15
CA LEU A 119 -21.64 -5.01 -1.05
C LEU A 119 -20.76 -4.07 -1.90
N ASN A 120 -19.63 -3.60 -1.36
CA ASN A 120 -18.71 -2.81 -2.16
C ASN A 120 -18.03 -3.64 -3.27
N ASN A 121 -17.77 -4.93 -3.05
CA ASN A 121 -17.29 -5.82 -4.11
C ASN A 121 -18.32 -5.97 -5.23
N LEU A 122 -19.61 -6.08 -4.88
CA LEU A 122 -20.70 -6.05 -5.86
C LEU A 122 -20.75 -4.72 -6.62
N PHE A 123 -20.54 -3.59 -5.92
CA PHE A 123 -20.45 -2.28 -6.57
C PHE A 123 -19.26 -2.16 -7.52
N ILE A 124 -18.07 -2.63 -7.11
CA ILE A 124 -16.86 -2.66 -7.95
C ILE A 124 -17.11 -3.48 -9.21
N LYS A 125 -17.75 -4.65 -9.09
CA LYS A 125 -18.14 -5.49 -10.23
C LYS A 125 -19.12 -4.76 -11.16
N CYS A 126 -20.19 -4.16 -10.61
CA CYS A 126 -21.15 -3.39 -11.41
C CYS A 126 -20.48 -2.21 -12.14
N ARG A 127 -19.55 -1.52 -11.48
CA ARG A 127 -18.75 -0.45 -12.09
C ARG A 127 -17.88 -0.97 -13.23
N GLN A 128 -17.20 -2.09 -13.01
CA GLN A 128 -16.36 -2.76 -14.01
C GLN A 128 -17.19 -3.16 -15.24
N ASP A 129 -18.35 -3.77 -15.04
CA ASP A 129 -19.28 -4.14 -16.11
C ASP A 129 -19.79 -2.90 -16.87
N ALA A 130 -20.13 -1.82 -16.16
CA ALA A 130 -20.57 -0.56 -16.76
C ALA A 130 -19.48 0.08 -17.64
N ILE A 131 -18.22 0.10 -17.18
CA ILE A 131 -17.10 0.64 -17.98
C ILE A 131 -16.88 -0.21 -19.21
N THR A 132 -16.84 -1.54 -19.08
CA THR A 132 -16.68 -2.44 -20.22
C THR A 132 -17.80 -2.26 -21.23
N LYS A 133 -19.07 -2.21 -20.79
CA LYS A 133 -20.23 -1.96 -21.65
C LYS A 133 -20.16 -0.62 -22.40
N LEU A 134 -19.70 0.44 -21.73
CA LEU A 134 -19.68 1.79 -22.31
C LEU A 134 -18.45 2.05 -23.20
N PHE A 135 -17.30 1.51 -22.82
CA PHE A 135 -16.00 1.80 -23.43
C PHE A 135 -15.41 0.65 -24.25
N THR A 136 -16.05 -0.51 -24.34
CA THR A 136 -15.64 -1.60 -25.23
C THR A 136 -16.67 -1.78 -26.33
N LYS A 137 -16.33 -1.35 -27.54
CA LYS A 137 -17.13 -1.62 -28.74
C LYS A 137 -16.33 -2.41 -29.76
N SER A 138 -16.83 -3.59 -30.13
CA SER A 138 -16.33 -4.38 -31.25
C SER A 138 -16.60 -3.64 -32.56
N GLY A 139 -15.60 -3.55 -33.45
CA GLY A 139 -15.73 -2.89 -34.76
C GLY A 139 -14.47 -2.14 -35.21
N PRO A 140 -14.49 -1.55 -36.43
CA PRO A 140 -13.43 -0.66 -36.89
C PRO A 140 -13.45 0.69 -36.13
N PRO A 141 -12.32 1.43 -36.08
CA PRO A 141 -12.30 2.81 -35.58
C PRO A 141 -13.33 3.73 -36.31
N PRO A 142 -13.86 4.78 -35.66
CA PRO A 142 -13.50 5.28 -34.33
C PRO A 142 -14.19 4.53 -33.19
N LYS A 143 -13.41 4.08 -32.20
CA LYS A 143 -13.90 3.29 -31.06
C LYS A 143 -13.15 3.57 -29.76
N PHE A 144 -13.79 3.23 -28.66
CA PHE A 144 -13.10 2.99 -27.40
C PHE A 144 -12.82 1.49 -27.25
N ALA A 145 -11.73 1.17 -26.56
CA ALA A 145 -11.44 -0.16 -26.08
C ALA A 145 -10.90 -0.07 -24.65
N THR A 146 -11.52 -0.79 -23.71
CA THR A 146 -10.93 -0.97 -22.39
C THR A 146 -9.74 -1.93 -22.51
N VAL A 147 -8.58 -1.53 -21.97
CA VAL A 147 -7.32 -2.27 -22.06
C VAL A 147 -6.68 -2.55 -20.70
N GLY A 148 -7.43 -2.34 -19.63
CA GLY A 148 -7.01 -2.61 -18.26
C GLY A 148 -8.04 -2.01 -17.31
N LEU A 149 -8.43 -2.75 -16.28
CA LEU A 149 -9.50 -2.30 -15.40
C LEU A 149 -9.34 -2.89 -14.01
N ASP A 150 -9.24 -2.04 -13.02
CA ASP A 150 -8.90 -2.38 -11.64
C ASP A 150 -10.00 -1.92 -10.68
N TYR A 151 -9.95 -2.42 -9.44
CA TYR A 151 -10.65 -1.83 -8.33
C TYR A 151 -10.29 -0.34 -8.14
N LYS A 152 -9.11 0.14 -8.57
CA LYS A 152 -8.73 1.57 -8.46
C LYS A 152 -8.58 2.36 -9.76
N THR A 153 -8.37 1.72 -10.92
CA THR A 153 -8.22 2.45 -12.19
C THR A 153 -8.98 1.83 -13.35
N ALA A 154 -9.14 2.58 -14.42
CA ALA A 154 -9.57 2.06 -15.72
C ALA A 154 -8.70 2.66 -16.83
N GLN A 155 -8.12 1.81 -17.67
CA GLN A 155 -7.32 2.18 -18.83
C GLN A 155 -8.14 1.98 -20.09
N ILE A 156 -8.39 3.06 -20.81
CA ILE A 156 -9.27 3.09 -21.98
C ILE A 156 -8.51 3.72 -23.14
N ILE A 157 -8.38 3.00 -24.24
CA ILE A 157 -7.83 3.55 -25.48
C ILE A 157 -8.97 4.14 -26.31
N GLY A 158 -8.80 5.38 -26.76
CA GLY A 158 -9.58 5.98 -27.84
C GLY A 158 -8.81 5.92 -29.16
N ILE A 159 -9.33 5.16 -30.12
CA ILE A 159 -8.80 5.11 -31.49
C ILE A 159 -9.69 5.98 -32.36
N GLY A 160 -9.19 7.13 -32.82
CA GLY A 160 -9.96 8.11 -33.57
C GLY A 160 -11.11 8.78 -32.78
N LYS A 161 -11.23 8.50 -31.49
CA LYS A 161 -12.17 9.15 -30.57
C LYS A 161 -11.57 10.39 -29.95
N THR A 162 -12.39 11.43 -29.85
CA THR A 162 -11.99 12.70 -29.24
C THR A 162 -12.15 12.65 -27.72
N ARG A 163 -11.56 13.63 -27.04
CA ARG A 163 -11.76 13.82 -25.61
C ARG A 163 -13.20 14.19 -25.26
N ARG A 164 -13.90 14.87 -26.16
CA ARG A 164 -15.33 15.17 -26.01
C ARG A 164 -16.18 13.89 -26.03
N ASP A 165 -15.89 12.96 -26.96
CA ASP A 165 -16.56 11.65 -26.96
C ASP A 165 -16.38 10.92 -25.62
N PHE A 166 -15.19 11.05 -25.02
CA PHE A 166 -14.89 10.45 -23.72
C PHE A 166 -15.69 11.12 -22.60
N ALA A 167 -15.72 12.45 -22.55
CA ALA A 167 -16.51 13.23 -21.59
C ALA A 167 -18.02 12.92 -21.68
N ASP A 168 -18.56 12.80 -22.89
CA ASP A 168 -19.97 12.45 -23.11
C ASP A 168 -20.27 11.01 -22.63
N THR A 169 -19.30 10.10 -22.75
CA THR A 169 -19.42 8.73 -22.24
C THR A 169 -19.27 8.68 -20.71
N LEU A 170 -18.45 9.54 -20.10
CA LEU A 170 -18.34 9.67 -18.65
C LEU A 170 -19.65 10.11 -17.99
N ILE A 171 -20.46 10.96 -18.65
CA ILE A 171 -21.82 11.30 -18.16
C ILE A 171 -22.66 10.04 -17.99
N LYS A 172 -22.65 9.16 -18.98
CA LYS A 172 -23.39 7.89 -18.94
C LYS A 172 -22.82 6.97 -17.86
N LEU A 173 -21.50 6.97 -17.68
CA LEU A 173 -20.87 6.22 -16.61
C LEU A 173 -21.37 6.71 -15.23
N ASP A 174 -21.38 8.01 -14.97
CA ASP A 174 -21.88 8.57 -13.70
C ASP A 174 -23.33 8.09 -13.41
N GLU A 175 -24.20 8.09 -14.43
CA GLU A 175 -25.58 7.62 -14.31
C GLU A 175 -25.67 6.12 -13.99
N GLU A 176 -24.90 5.28 -14.69
CA GLU A 176 -24.89 3.83 -14.44
C GLU A 176 -24.32 3.49 -13.06
N LEU A 177 -23.27 4.19 -12.62
CA LEU A 177 -22.70 4.01 -11.27
C LEU A 177 -23.68 4.43 -10.18
N ALA A 178 -24.41 5.54 -10.37
CA ALA A 178 -25.44 5.96 -9.43
C ALA A 178 -26.56 4.91 -9.32
N LYS A 179 -26.99 4.32 -10.44
CA LYS A 179 -27.97 3.21 -10.44
C LYS A 179 -27.44 1.98 -9.70
N CYS A 180 -26.21 1.54 -10.00
CA CYS A 180 -25.56 0.42 -9.31
C CYS A 180 -25.56 0.64 -7.79
N LEU A 181 -25.14 1.83 -7.35
CA LEU A 181 -25.02 2.13 -5.93
C LEU A 181 -26.39 2.22 -5.25
N LEU A 182 -27.36 2.90 -5.85
CA LEU A 182 -28.74 3.00 -5.34
C LEU A 182 -29.42 1.62 -5.20
N ALA A 183 -29.07 0.65 -6.04
CA ALA A 183 -29.59 -0.71 -5.95
C ALA A 183 -29.05 -1.49 -4.73
N LEU A 184 -27.83 -1.16 -4.27
CA LEU A 184 -27.17 -1.85 -3.14
C LEU A 184 -27.48 -1.19 -1.78
N LEU A 185 -27.83 0.10 -1.75
CA LEU A 185 -28.11 0.83 -0.51
C LEU A 185 -29.24 0.22 0.36
N PRO A 186 -30.34 -0.34 -0.18
CA PRO A 186 -31.37 -0.97 0.65
C PRO A 186 -30.83 -2.14 1.49
N GLN A 187 -29.98 -2.99 0.90
CA GLN A 187 -29.36 -4.11 1.62
C GLN A 187 -28.39 -3.60 2.70
N ALA A 188 -27.59 -2.58 2.39
CA ALA A 188 -26.72 -1.93 3.36
C ALA A 188 -27.50 -1.31 4.53
N GLU A 189 -28.67 -0.74 4.27
CA GLU A 189 -29.56 -0.16 5.28
C GLU A 189 -30.12 -1.24 6.21
N ASP A 190 -30.53 -2.39 5.67
CA ASP A 190 -31.05 -3.51 6.45
C ASP A 190 -29.98 -4.16 7.33
N GLU A 191 -28.75 -4.30 6.83
CA GLU A 191 -27.60 -4.72 7.64
C GLU A 191 -27.32 -3.73 8.78
N ALA A 192 -27.25 -2.43 8.47
CA ALA A 192 -26.99 -1.41 9.48
C ALA A 192 -28.09 -1.35 10.57
N LYS A 193 -29.35 -1.61 10.22
CA LYS A 193 -30.47 -1.74 11.18
C LYS A 193 -30.27 -2.94 12.11
N LYS A 194 -29.88 -4.10 11.58
CA LYS A 194 -29.62 -5.32 12.37
C LYS A 194 -28.46 -5.13 13.34
N ASP A 195 -27.43 -4.38 12.92
CA ASP A 195 -26.24 -4.10 13.73
C ASP A 195 -26.46 -2.95 14.73
N GLY A 196 -27.56 -2.18 14.59
CA GLY A 196 -27.81 -0.99 15.41
C GLY A 196 -26.86 0.19 15.10
N ASP A 197 -26.25 0.21 13.91
CA ASP A 197 -25.24 1.20 13.50
C ASP A 197 -25.89 2.51 13.00
N LYS A 198 -26.17 3.42 13.94
CA LYS A 198 -26.82 4.70 13.66
C LYS A 198 -25.97 5.62 12.77
N GLU A 199 -24.64 5.53 12.84
CA GLU A 199 -23.74 6.37 12.03
C GLU A 199 -23.78 5.93 10.56
N ARG A 200 -23.70 4.61 10.32
CA ARG A 200 -23.85 4.02 8.97
C ARG A 200 -25.23 4.33 8.38
N LEU A 201 -26.31 4.22 9.16
CA LEU A 201 -27.67 4.55 8.69
C LEU A 201 -27.79 6.00 8.21
N LYS A 202 -27.23 6.95 8.97
CA LYS A 202 -27.20 8.36 8.57
C LYS A 202 -26.40 8.55 7.28
N ALA A 203 -25.21 7.92 7.20
CA ALA A 203 -24.35 8.03 6.05
C ALA A 203 -25.00 7.46 4.76
N ILE A 204 -25.75 6.36 4.88
CA ILE A 204 -26.55 5.77 3.79
C ILE A 204 -27.65 6.74 3.33
N ALA A 205 -28.40 7.33 4.26
CA ALA A 205 -29.47 8.27 3.93
C ALA A 205 -28.93 9.53 3.21
N ASP A 206 -27.85 10.12 3.73
CA ASP A 206 -27.19 11.29 3.13
C ASP A 206 -26.68 10.98 1.72
N LEU A 207 -26.14 9.77 1.50
CA LEU A 207 -25.65 9.34 0.20
C LEU A 207 -26.81 9.12 -0.79
N LYS A 208 -27.90 8.50 -0.36
CA LYS A 208 -29.10 8.29 -1.19
C LYS A 208 -29.66 9.61 -1.72
N GLU A 209 -29.76 10.63 -0.86
CA GLU A 209 -30.22 11.97 -1.26
C GLU A 209 -29.31 12.58 -2.33
N LYS A 210 -27.99 12.43 -2.20
CA LYS A 210 -27.02 12.98 -3.16
C LYS A 210 -27.10 12.29 -4.52
N LEU A 211 -27.18 10.96 -4.54
CA LEU A 211 -27.21 10.17 -5.78
C LEU A 211 -28.49 10.41 -6.60
N GLN A 212 -29.59 10.82 -5.95
CA GLN A 212 -30.85 11.15 -6.62
C GLN A 212 -30.87 12.54 -7.26
N LYS A 213 -29.84 13.37 -7.03
CA LYS A 213 -29.77 14.72 -7.65
C LYS A 213 -29.48 14.61 -9.14
N LYS A 214 -30.30 15.28 -9.96
CA LYS A 214 -30.12 15.32 -11.41
C LYS A 214 -28.73 15.87 -11.76
N GLY A 215 -27.98 15.14 -12.60
CA GLY A 215 -26.64 15.53 -13.02
C GLY A 215 -25.54 15.30 -11.97
N TYR A 216 -25.79 14.43 -10.99
CA TYR A 216 -24.77 13.97 -10.04
C TYR A 216 -23.51 13.44 -10.76
N ARG A 217 -22.34 13.71 -10.17
CA ARG A 217 -21.03 13.34 -10.71
C ARG A 217 -20.21 12.67 -9.62
N PHE A 218 -19.59 11.54 -9.93
CA PHE A 218 -18.62 10.92 -9.03
C PHE A 218 -17.30 11.69 -9.05
N ASP A 219 -16.64 11.72 -7.89
CA ASP A 219 -15.36 12.43 -7.64
C ASP A 219 -14.12 11.71 -8.23
N PHE A 220 -14.27 10.80 -9.21
CA PHE A 220 -13.12 10.20 -9.87
C PHE A 220 -12.38 11.20 -10.75
N LEU A 221 -11.08 10.98 -10.94
CA LEU A 221 -10.22 11.85 -11.74
C LEU A 221 -9.68 11.06 -12.93
N PHE A 222 -9.23 11.75 -13.97
CA PHE A 222 -8.56 11.05 -15.08
C PHE A 222 -7.42 11.84 -15.69
N GLY A 223 -6.49 11.10 -16.29
CA GLY A 223 -5.42 11.65 -17.11
C GLY A 223 -5.52 11.13 -18.54
N VAL A 224 -5.04 11.92 -19.50
CA VAL A 224 -4.97 11.49 -20.91
C VAL A 224 -3.60 11.78 -21.51
N ARG A 225 -3.11 10.84 -22.31
CA ARG A 225 -1.98 11.04 -23.21
C ARG A 225 -2.31 10.55 -24.61
N THR A 226 -2.00 11.37 -25.61
CA THR A 226 -2.11 11.02 -27.03
C THR A 226 -0.72 10.83 -27.66
N LEU A 227 -0.50 9.67 -28.28
CA LEU A 227 0.68 9.43 -29.10
C LEU A 227 0.42 9.89 -30.54
N ASN A 228 1.35 10.66 -31.10
CA ASN A 228 1.28 11.23 -32.45
C ASN A 228 2.38 10.69 -33.39
N PHE A 229 3.12 9.65 -32.98
CA PHE A 229 4.25 9.10 -33.73
C PHE A 229 4.09 7.60 -33.96
N ALA A 230 4.81 7.07 -34.96
CA ALA A 230 4.81 5.64 -35.27
C ALA A 230 5.45 4.83 -34.13
N ILE A 231 4.74 3.84 -33.60
CA ILE A 231 5.23 2.95 -32.55
C ILE A 231 6.35 2.07 -33.12
N LYS A 232 7.58 2.28 -32.64
CA LYS A 232 8.75 1.45 -32.97
C LYS A 232 8.92 0.28 -32.00
N ASN A 233 8.87 0.57 -30.71
CA ASN A 233 8.94 -0.40 -29.62
C ASN A 233 7.59 -0.43 -28.88
N PRO A 234 6.78 -1.50 -29.02
CA PRO A 234 5.50 -1.62 -28.35
C PRO A 234 5.59 -1.53 -26.82
N LEU A 235 6.61 -2.14 -26.21
CA LEU A 235 6.77 -2.13 -24.75
C LEU A 235 7.03 -0.72 -24.24
N GLU A 236 7.99 -0.02 -24.86
CA GLU A 236 8.31 1.36 -24.52
C GLU A 236 7.09 2.27 -24.73
N ALA A 237 6.36 2.11 -25.84
CA ALA A 237 5.15 2.88 -26.10
C ALA A 237 4.06 2.63 -25.05
N THR A 238 3.83 1.37 -24.66
CA THR A 238 2.90 0.96 -23.59
C THR A 238 3.22 1.65 -22.28
N PHE A 239 4.48 1.63 -21.84
CA PHE A 239 4.84 2.22 -20.56
C PHE A 239 4.97 3.74 -20.61
N LEU A 240 5.41 4.32 -21.73
CA LEU A 240 5.49 5.77 -21.89
C LEU A 240 4.10 6.40 -21.83
N ILE A 241 3.15 5.90 -22.63
CA ILE A 241 1.79 6.46 -22.67
C ILE A 241 1.07 6.31 -21.32
N LEU A 242 1.25 5.16 -20.66
CA LEU A 242 0.69 4.90 -19.32
C LEU A 242 1.29 5.84 -18.27
N THR A 243 2.61 6.02 -18.32
CA THR A 243 3.34 6.89 -17.40
C THR A 243 2.88 8.34 -17.51
N GLU A 244 2.79 8.87 -18.73
CA GLU A 244 2.36 10.24 -18.97
C GLU A 244 0.87 10.44 -18.65
N ALA A 245 0.01 9.46 -18.96
CA ALA A 245 -1.39 9.52 -18.59
C ALA A 245 -1.60 9.49 -17.07
N LEU A 246 -0.84 8.69 -16.31
CA LEU A 246 -0.90 8.67 -14.85
C LEU A 246 -0.37 9.98 -14.24
N LYS A 247 0.70 10.56 -14.77
CA LYS A 247 1.16 11.90 -14.39
C LYS A 247 0.08 12.96 -14.62
N ALA A 248 -0.64 12.88 -15.73
CA ALA A 248 -1.76 13.76 -16.00
C ALA A 248 -2.91 13.56 -15.00
N ALA A 249 -3.21 12.33 -14.59
CA ALA A 249 -4.16 12.07 -13.50
C ALA A 249 -3.68 12.67 -12.17
N GLY A 250 -2.37 12.60 -11.89
CA GLY A 250 -1.73 13.29 -10.77
C GLY A 250 -1.88 14.82 -10.84
N MET A 251 -1.72 15.41 -12.02
CA MET A 251 -1.98 16.83 -12.27
C MET A 251 -3.46 17.20 -12.04
N ALA A 252 -4.40 16.38 -12.51
CA ALA A 252 -5.82 16.56 -12.23
C ALA A 252 -6.13 16.49 -10.72
N ARG A 253 -5.48 15.58 -10.00
CA ARG A 253 -5.57 15.47 -8.53
C ARG A 253 -5.01 16.69 -7.83
N PHE A 254 -3.88 17.22 -8.30
CA PHE A 254 -3.32 18.47 -7.80
C PHE A 254 -4.31 19.62 -7.96
N MET A 255 -4.94 19.74 -9.14
CA MET A 255 -5.97 20.75 -9.38
C MET A 255 -7.21 20.58 -8.48
N ALA A 256 -7.73 19.37 -8.35
CA ALA A 256 -8.87 19.10 -7.48
C ALA A 256 -8.55 19.43 -6.01
N LYS A 257 -7.32 19.15 -5.56
CA LYS A 257 -6.85 19.51 -4.22
C LYS A 257 -6.68 21.02 -4.07
N ALA A 258 -6.16 21.68 -5.10
CA ALA A 258 -6.00 23.13 -5.20
C ALA A 258 -7.35 23.86 -5.05
N ASP A 259 -8.38 23.43 -5.77
CA ASP A 259 -9.73 23.98 -5.69
C ASP A 259 -10.38 23.72 -4.31
N GLY A 260 -10.01 22.61 -3.67
CA GLY A 260 -10.46 22.24 -2.32
C GLY A 260 -9.68 22.89 -1.17
N ALA A 261 -8.65 23.70 -1.44
CA ALA A 261 -7.84 24.32 -0.41
C ALA A 261 -8.64 25.37 0.38
N ASN A 262 -8.69 25.21 1.70
CA ASN A 262 -9.58 25.99 2.56
C ASN A 262 -8.92 27.21 3.20
N THR A 263 -7.60 27.34 3.06
CA THR A 263 -6.80 28.41 3.66
C THR A 263 -6.20 29.33 2.61
N ARG A 264 -5.92 30.59 2.98
CA ARG A 264 -5.32 31.57 2.07
C ARG A 264 -3.96 31.12 1.54
N ALA A 265 -3.12 30.55 2.41
CA ALA A 265 -1.81 30.03 2.01
C ALA A 265 -1.95 28.81 1.09
N GLY A 266 -2.80 27.84 1.44
CA GLY A 266 -3.11 26.69 0.57
C GLY A 266 -3.57 27.13 -0.81
N ARG A 267 -4.55 28.05 -0.89
CA ARG A 267 -5.03 28.61 -2.17
C ARG A 267 -3.93 29.32 -2.96
N ARG A 268 -3.03 30.05 -2.31
CA ARG A 268 -1.90 30.71 -2.98
C ARG A 268 -0.90 29.72 -3.57
N MET A 269 -0.56 28.66 -2.84
CA MET A 269 0.35 27.62 -3.33
C MET A 269 -0.25 26.83 -4.50
N ALA A 270 -1.57 26.68 -4.47
CA ALA A 270 -2.36 25.97 -5.46
C ALA A 270 -2.71 26.80 -6.72
N ALA A 271 -2.87 28.12 -6.60
CA ALA A 271 -3.43 28.94 -7.65
C ALA A 271 -2.50 29.10 -8.86
N GLY A 272 -3.09 29.09 -10.06
CA GLY A 272 -2.41 29.45 -11.30
C GLY A 272 -1.32 28.48 -11.78
N VAL A 273 -1.13 27.34 -11.11
CA VAL A 273 -0.13 26.33 -11.48
C VAL A 273 -0.50 25.68 -12.81
N LEU A 274 -1.76 25.26 -12.93
CA LEU A 274 -2.31 24.63 -14.12
C LEU A 274 -3.55 25.38 -14.59
N LYS A 275 -3.72 25.48 -15.90
CA LYS A 275 -4.98 25.89 -16.50
C LYS A 275 -5.90 24.67 -16.55
N PRO A 276 -7.17 24.78 -16.14
CA PRO A 276 -8.13 23.71 -16.39
C PRO A 276 -8.31 23.51 -17.87
N ASP A 277 -8.57 22.27 -18.25
CA ASP A 277 -8.96 21.96 -19.62
C ASP A 277 -10.36 22.52 -19.89
N ALA A 278 -10.74 22.60 -21.16
CA ALA A 278 -12.01 23.21 -21.53
C ALA A 278 -13.16 22.49 -20.81
N ALA A 279 -14.14 23.23 -20.28
CA ALA A 279 -15.22 22.65 -19.47
C ALA A 279 -16.01 21.56 -20.19
N ARG A 280 -16.07 21.61 -21.53
CA ARG A 280 -16.68 20.60 -22.41
C ARG A 280 -15.94 19.27 -22.47
N ASP A 281 -14.68 19.23 -22.03
CA ASP A 281 -13.80 18.05 -22.05
C ASP A 281 -13.68 17.37 -20.66
N ASP A 282 -14.65 17.64 -19.78
CA ASP A 282 -14.76 17.22 -18.38
C ASP A 282 -13.62 17.75 -17.47
N ARG A 283 -13.99 18.54 -16.44
CA ARG A 283 -13.04 19.19 -15.52
C ARG A 283 -12.34 18.22 -14.56
N ARG A 284 -12.81 16.97 -14.46
CA ARG A 284 -12.15 15.90 -13.68
C ARG A 284 -10.85 15.42 -14.35
N GLY A 285 -10.66 15.76 -15.63
CA GLY A 285 -9.56 15.29 -16.45
C GLY A 285 -8.44 16.29 -16.66
N LYS A 286 -7.24 15.78 -16.91
CA LYS A 286 -6.13 16.57 -17.44
C LYS A 286 -5.42 15.86 -18.59
N GLU A 287 -5.07 16.59 -19.65
CA GLU A 287 -4.12 16.11 -20.67
C GLU A 287 -2.68 16.33 -20.22
N TYR A 288 -1.83 15.33 -20.46
CA TYR A 288 -0.41 15.42 -20.12
C TYR A 288 0.26 16.57 -20.87
N ASP A 289 0.82 17.50 -20.10
CA ASP A 289 1.65 18.59 -20.56
C ASP A 289 2.91 18.59 -19.71
N HIS A 290 4.07 18.42 -20.35
CA HIS A 290 5.35 18.33 -19.65
C HIS A 290 5.63 19.59 -18.82
N GLY A 291 5.39 20.79 -19.37
CA GLY A 291 5.60 22.05 -18.67
C GLY A 291 4.71 22.19 -17.43
N GLY A 292 3.44 21.79 -17.53
CA GLY A 292 2.50 21.72 -16.42
C GLY A 292 2.90 20.69 -15.37
N PHE A 293 3.35 19.52 -15.78
CA PHE A 293 3.86 18.49 -14.87
C PHE A 293 5.04 19.03 -14.03
N ILE A 294 6.03 19.66 -14.66
CA ILE A 294 7.16 20.24 -13.92
C ILE A 294 6.71 21.33 -12.93
N LYS A 295 5.73 22.17 -13.31
CA LYS A 295 5.17 23.18 -12.40
C LYS A 295 4.47 22.57 -11.19
N VAL A 296 3.81 21.41 -11.34
CA VAL A 296 3.16 20.70 -10.24
C VAL A 296 4.20 20.13 -9.28
N ILE A 297 5.19 19.38 -9.78
CA ILE A 297 6.17 18.73 -8.90
C ILE A 297 7.05 19.75 -8.18
N LYS A 298 7.37 20.90 -8.82
CA LYS A 298 8.06 22.03 -8.19
C LYS A 298 7.34 22.55 -6.93
N LYS A 299 6.01 22.39 -6.85
CA LYS A 299 5.25 22.81 -5.66
C LYS A 299 5.62 22.03 -4.41
N ALA A 300 6.19 20.83 -4.52
CA ALA A 300 6.76 20.16 -3.36
C ALA A 300 7.89 21.00 -2.75
N GLY A 301 8.85 21.43 -3.56
CA GLY A 301 9.95 22.33 -3.16
C GLY A 301 9.45 23.69 -2.64
N ASP A 302 8.57 24.36 -3.39
CA ASP A 302 8.03 25.67 -2.98
C ASP A 302 7.31 25.60 -1.59
N ILE A 303 6.65 24.47 -1.28
CA ILE A 303 6.00 24.26 0.03
C ILE A 303 7.03 24.01 1.12
N ASN A 304 8.08 23.24 0.83
CA ASN A 304 9.17 23.03 1.79
C ASN A 304 9.86 24.36 2.14
N ASP A 305 10.14 25.20 1.14
CA ASP A 305 10.69 26.54 1.35
C ASP A 305 9.75 27.42 2.18
N LEU A 306 8.46 27.43 1.88
CA LEU A 306 7.46 28.19 2.66
C LEU A 306 7.39 27.74 4.12
N ILE A 307 7.44 26.44 4.38
CA ILE A 307 7.41 25.88 5.74
C ILE A 307 8.70 26.24 6.49
N ARG A 308 9.85 26.23 5.80
CA ARG A 308 11.15 26.63 6.37
C ARG A 308 11.17 28.11 6.75
N GLU A 309 10.76 28.98 5.83
CA GLU A 309 10.80 30.44 6.03
C GLU A 309 9.83 30.92 7.11
N LYS A 310 8.79 30.14 7.39
CA LYS A 310 7.75 30.48 8.35
C LYS A 310 7.78 29.57 9.55
N ALA A 311 8.42 30.05 10.62
CA ALA A 311 8.50 29.38 11.91
C ALA A 311 7.14 28.85 12.41
N GLU A 312 6.04 29.57 12.15
CA GLU A 312 4.70 29.13 12.54
C GLU A 312 4.21 27.88 11.79
N TYR A 313 4.82 27.48 10.69
CA TYR A 313 4.51 26.27 9.92
C TYR A 313 5.44 25.10 10.22
N LEU A 314 6.62 25.35 10.81
CA LEU A 314 7.65 24.33 11.03
C LEU A 314 7.28 23.24 12.06
N HIS A 315 6.26 23.47 12.90
CA HIS A 315 5.83 22.50 13.92
C HIS A 315 4.34 22.22 13.87
N ILE A 316 3.93 20.96 13.77
CA ILE A 316 2.53 20.53 13.68
C ILE A 316 2.15 19.60 14.85
N TRP A 317 0.91 19.70 15.33
CA TRP A 317 0.42 18.85 16.42
C TRP A 317 0.03 17.47 15.92
N ILE A 318 0.76 16.45 16.35
CA ILE A 318 0.53 15.04 15.98
C ILE A 318 0.41 14.20 17.23
N ASP A 319 -0.74 13.57 17.42
CA ASP A 319 -0.97 12.53 18.42
C ASP A 319 -0.39 12.86 19.82
N LYS A 320 -0.76 14.05 20.31
CA LYS A 320 -0.37 14.70 21.58
C LYS A 320 1.01 15.38 21.65
N VAL A 321 1.75 15.44 20.54
CA VAL A 321 3.11 15.99 20.52
C VAL A 321 3.27 17.02 19.40
N TRP A 322 3.82 18.19 19.72
CA TRP A 322 4.23 19.15 18.69
C TRP A 322 5.49 18.64 17.98
N THR A 323 5.32 18.22 16.73
CA THR A 323 6.32 17.53 15.90
C THR A 323 6.86 18.48 14.83
N VAL A 324 8.17 18.43 14.59
CA VAL A 324 8.83 19.20 13.52
C VAL A 324 8.38 18.66 12.15
N VAL A 325 8.04 19.55 11.23
CA VAL A 325 7.57 19.22 9.88
C VAL A 325 8.72 18.87 8.94
N LEU A 326 9.82 19.63 9.00
CA LEU A 326 10.99 19.46 8.13
C LEU A 326 12.27 19.30 8.95
N TYR A 327 13.08 18.32 8.56
CA TYR A 327 14.45 18.16 9.07
C TYR A 327 15.46 18.67 8.05
N GLU A 328 16.54 19.26 8.53
CA GLU A 328 17.72 19.52 7.71
C GLU A 328 18.54 18.23 7.57
N TYR A 329 18.83 17.85 6.33
CA TYR A 329 19.67 16.75 5.92
C TYR A 329 20.88 17.28 5.16
N ARG A 330 22.10 16.85 5.53
CA ARG A 330 23.36 17.15 4.81
C ARG A 330 23.53 18.60 4.33
N ARG A 331 23.24 19.58 5.20
CA ARG A 331 23.31 21.04 4.96
C ARG A 331 22.43 21.51 3.80
N ARG A 332 21.38 22.28 4.10
CA ARG A 332 20.43 22.90 3.14
C ARG A 332 19.51 21.95 2.34
N VAL A 333 19.62 20.62 2.45
CA VAL A 333 18.56 19.71 1.94
C VAL A 333 17.52 19.54 3.04
N PHE A 334 16.26 19.84 2.76
CA PHE A 334 15.18 19.70 3.74
C PHE A 334 14.29 18.53 3.36
N VAL A 335 14.01 17.66 4.33
CA VAL A 335 13.17 16.47 4.12
C VAL A 335 12.00 16.47 5.09
N MET A 336 10.84 16.05 4.58
CA MET A 336 9.63 15.94 5.38
C MET A 336 9.78 14.87 6.47
N ASN A 337 9.32 15.18 7.68
CA ASN A 337 9.38 14.24 8.80
C ASN A 337 8.53 12.98 8.51
N PRO A 338 9.10 11.76 8.61
CA PRO A 338 8.38 10.50 8.36
C PRO A 338 7.04 10.36 9.11
N ASP A 339 6.97 10.82 10.37
CA ASP A 339 5.75 10.73 11.17
C ASP A 339 4.66 11.71 10.67
N VAL A 340 5.08 12.87 10.18
CA VAL A 340 4.19 13.87 9.57
C VAL A 340 3.63 13.32 8.25
N ILE A 341 4.47 12.72 7.41
CA ILE A 341 4.05 12.04 6.18
C ILE A 341 3.03 10.95 6.53
N ARG A 342 3.33 10.10 7.51
CA ARG A 342 2.45 8.99 7.92
C ARG A 342 1.07 9.51 8.28
N ASP A 343 0.99 10.45 9.22
CA ASP A 343 -0.29 10.87 9.78
C ASP A 343 -1.05 11.79 8.84
N ALA A 344 -0.37 12.57 7.99
CA ALA A 344 -1.01 13.33 6.92
C ALA A 344 -1.62 12.40 5.86
N ARG A 345 -0.89 11.37 5.40
CA ARG A 345 -1.43 10.36 4.46
C ARG A 345 -2.65 9.64 5.03
N LYS A 346 -2.65 9.41 6.35
CA LYS A 346 -3.77 8.77 7.07
C LYS A 346 -4.86 9.74 7.50
N LYS A 347 -4.72 11.06 7.25
CA LYS A 347 -5.60 12.12 7.77
C LYS A 347 -5.84 12.03 9.29
N ALA A 348 -4.83 11.55 10.01
CA ALA A 348 -4.88 11.32 11.46
C ALA A 348 -4.53 12.58 12.27
N ILE A 349 -4.05 13.65 11.59
CA ILE A 349 -3.69 14.91 12.22
C ILE A 349 -4.95 15.64 12.69
N LYS A 350 -5.10 15.77 14.01
CA LYS A 350 -6.24 16.43 14.65
C LYS A 350 -5.87 17.84 15.09
N ILE A 351 -6.85 18.75 15.01
CA ILE A 351 -6.72 20.09 15.57
C ILE A 351 -6.67 19.97 17.11
N PRO A 352 -5.65 20.54 17.79
CA PRO A 352 -5.54 20.49 19.24
C PRO A 352 -6.72 21.20 19.94
N THR A 353 -7.07 20.76 21.16
CA THR A 353 -8.07 21.44 21.99
C THR A 353 -7.48 22.71 22.62
N ARG A 354 -8.33 23.66 23.04
CA ARG A 354 -7.90 24.95 23.66
C ARG A 354 -6.94 24.78 24.86
N LYS A 355 -7.01 23.65 25.57
CA LYS A 355 -6.15 23.34 26.73
C LYS A 355 -4.71 22.95 26.35
N ALA A 356 -4.44 22.61 25.09
CA ALA A 356 -3.17 22.06 24.64
C ALA A 356 -2.18 23.11 24.08
N GLY A 357 -2.21 24.36 24.57
CA GLY A 357 -1.18 25.37 24.31
C GLY A 357 -0.88 25.67 22.82
N LEU A 358 -1.50 26.73 22.30
CA LEU A 358 -1.01 27.63 21.23
C LEU A 358 -0.40 27.04 19.93
N LYS A 359 -1.25 26.90 18.91
CA LYS A 359 -1.26 27.75 17.69
C LYS A 359 -2.73 28.05 17.37
N SER A 360 -3.04 29.14 16.66
CA SER A 360 -4.44 29.39 16.28
C SER A 360 -4.98 28.17 15.51
N LYS A 361 -6.24 27.79 15.72
CA LYS A 361 -6.91 26.74 14.93
C LYS A 361 -6.69 26.92 13.42
N GLY A 362 -6.54 28.17 12.97
CA GLY A 362 -6.23 28.54 11.58
C GLY A 362 -4.81 28.14 11.13
N THR A 363 -3.81 28.18 12.00
CA THR A 363 -2.43 27.80 11.67
C THR A 363 -2.32 26.30 11.42
N VAL A 364 -2.85 25.46 12.32
CA VAL A 364 -2.84 23.99 12.14
C VAL A 364 -3.60 23.58 10.88
N LYS A 365 -4.76 24.21 10.62
CA LYS A 365 -5.51 23.99 9.37
C LYS A 365 -4.68 24.34 8.13
N THR A 366 -3.90 25.42 8.20
CA THR A 366 -3.00 25.84 7.11
C THR A 366 -1.87 24.84 6.91
N GLN A 367 -1.27 24.34 7.97
CA GLN A 367 -0.22 23.32 7.88
C GLN A 367 -0.73 22.02 7.28
N ILE A 368 -1.91 21.55 7.70
CA ILE A 368 -2.56 20.38 7.10
C ILE A 368 -2.80 20.62 5.60
N ASP A 369 -3.40 21.75 5.22
CA ASP A 369 -3.63 22.09 3.80
C ASP A 369 -2.32 22.06 3.00
N LEU A 370 -1.23 22.67 3.51
CA LEU A 370 0.08 22.71 2.86
C LEU A 370 0.69 21.31 2.71
N ILE A 371 0.70 20.50 3.77
CA ILE A 371 1.24 19.13 3.75
C ILE A 371 0.43 18.24 2.81
N GLU A 372 -0.90 18.39 2.78
CA GLU A 372 -1.73 17.62 1.85
C GLU A 372 -1.51 18.05 0.39
N ILE A 373 -1.25 19.34 0.11
CA ILE A 373 -0.87 19.80 -1.23
C ILE A 373 0.52 19.24 -1.60
N TRP A 374 1.49 19.28 -0.68
CA TRP A 374 2.81 18.67 -0.88
C TRP A 374 2.69 17.18 -1.19
N LEU A 375 1.89 16.43 -0.42
CA LEU A 375 1.64 15.00 -0.68
C LEU A 375 1.05 14.77 -2.08
N VAL A 376 0.15 15.62 -2.56
CA VAL A 376 -0.43 15.45 -3.90
C VAL A 376 0.58 15.81 -5.00
N ALA A 377 1.43 16.82 -4.78
CA ALA A 377 2.53 17.13 -5.70
C ALA A 377 3.55 15.99 -5.79
N VAL A 378 3.93 15.43 -4.64
CA VAL A 378 4.86 14.28 -4.56
C VAL A 378 4.28 13.04 -5.22
N ASN A 379 3.01 12.73 -4.96
CA ASN A 379 2.31 11.60 -5.59
C ASN A 379 1.98 11.83 -7.07
N ALA A 380 2.32 12.98 -7.67
CA ALA A 380 2.20 13.15 -9.13
C ALA A 380 3.30 12.41 -9.91
N LEU A 381 4.42 12.07 -9.24
CA LEU A 381 5.45 11.20 -9.81
C LEU A 381 5.03 9.73 -9.86
N ASP A 382 4.08 9.35 -9.00
CA ASP A 382 3.72 7.98 -8.71
C ASP A 382 3.35 7.19 -9.99
N LEU A 383 3.93 6.00 -10.13
CA LEU A 383 3.74 5.11 -11.27
C LEU A 383 3.71 3.67 -10.80
N VAL A 384 2.87 2.88 -11.43
CA VAL A 384 2.73 1.48 -11.06
C VAL A 384 3.57 0.60 -11.98
N LYS A 385 4.63 0.04 -11.41
CA LYS A 385 5.38 -1.05 -12.02
C LYS A 385 5.90 -2.00 -10.95
N ASP A 386 5.95 -3.28 -11.31
CA ASP A 386 6.45 -4.34 -10.43
C ASP A 386 7.91 -4.73 -10.75
N PHE A 387 8.51 -4.16 -11.80
CA PHE A 387 9.88 -4.44 -12.25
C PHE A 387 10.90 -3.45 -11.69
N LEU A 388 12.17 -3.80 -11.84
CA LEU A 388 13.30 -2.89 -11.70
C LEU A 388 13.65 -2.28 -13.06
N VAL A 389 14.23 -1.09 -13.08
CA VAL A 389 14.68 -0.44 -14.33
C VAL A 389 15.65 -1.34 -15.11
N SER A 390 16.53 -2.06 -14.42
CA SER A 390 17.47 -2.99 -15.03
C SER A 390 16.78 -4.16 -15.75
N GLU A 391 15.61 -4.60 -15.28
CA GLU A 391 14.82 -5.67 -15.89
C GLU A 391 14.10 -5.20 -17.14
N PHE A 392 13.66 -3.93 -17.14
CA PHE A 392 13.07 -3.29 -18.30
C PHE A 392 14.07 -3.11 -19.43
N ARG A 393 15.30 -2.71 -19.11
CA ARG A 393 16.40 -2.51 -20.09
C ARG A 393 17.01 -3.81 -20.62
N LYS A 394 16.77 -4.95 -19.95
CA LYS A 394 17.34 -6.24 -20.32
C LYS A 394 16.75 -6.73 -21.65
N LYS A 395 17.59 -6.82 -22.68
CA LYS A 395 17.23 -7.39 -23.99
C LYS A 395 17.27 -8.92 -23.95
N GLY A 396 16.38 -9.57 -24.70
CA GLY A 396 16.36 -11.02 -24.86
C GLY A 396 15.68 -11.78 -23.71
N SER A 397 16.07 -13.04 -23.52
CA SER A 397 15.37 -13.97 -22.61
C SER A 397 15.40 -13.51 -21.15
N GLY A 398 14.22 -13.48 -20.52
CA GLY A 398 14.07 -13.12 -19.11
C GLY A 398 14.18 -11.62 -18.82
N GLY A 399 13.86 -10.75 -19.79
CA GLY A 399 13.53 -9.34 -19.60
C GLY A 399 12.01 -9.09 -19.62
N VAL A 400 11.59 -7.86 -19.32
CA VAL A 400 10.15 -7.49 -19.29
C VAL A 400 9.48 -7.68 -20.66
N GLU A 401 10.20 -7.42 -21.75
CA GLU A 401 9.70 -7.59 -23.14
C GLU A 401 9.36 -9.05 -23.46
N ASP A 402 10.24 -9.99 -23.14
CA ASP A 402 10.04 -11.43 -23.37
C ASP A 402 8.83 -11.95 -22.58
N TYR A 403 8.64 -11.48 -21.35
CA TYR A 403 7.46 -11.85 -20.55
C TYR A 403 6.15 -11.33 -21.17
N HIS A 404 6.13 -10.05 -21.62
CA HIS A 404 4.96 -9.48 -22.28
C HIS A 404 4.65 -10.19 -23.60
N ALA A 405 5.67 -10.54 -24.39
CA ALA A 405 5.51 -11.28 -25.63
C ALA A 405 4.94 -12.70 -25.40
N LYS A 406 5.42 -13.42 -24.38
CA LYS A 406 4.90 -14.73 -23.98
C LYS A 406 3.45 -14.66 -23.49
N ALA A 407 3.13 -13.67 -22.67
CA ALA A 407 1.77 -13.44 -22.17
C ALA A 407 0.80 -13.10 -23.31
N LEU A 408 1.23 -12.26 -24.27
CA LEU A 408 0.44 -11.93 -25.46
C LEU A 408 0.16 -13.16 -26.32
N ALA A 409 1.18 -13.98 -26.57
CA ALA A 409 1.00 -15.20 -27.33
C ALA A 409 0.09 -16.21 -26.61
N ALA A 410 0.15 -16.30 -25.27
CA ALA A 410 -0.77 -17.12 -24.47
C ALA A 410 -2.22 -16.58 -24.54
N LEU A 411 -2.38 -15.26 -24.54
CA LEU A 411 -3.69 -14.62 -24.70
C LEU A 411 -4.30 -14.95 -26.05
N ASP A 412 -3.55 -14.81 -27.14
CA ASP A 412 -4.04 -15.10 -28.49
C ASP A 412 -4.45 -16.59 -28.63
N GLU A 413 -3.72 -17.51 -27.99
CA GLU A 413 -4.03 -18.95 -27.96
C GLU A 413 -5.31 -19.26 -27.17
N VAL A 414 -5.55 -18.55 -26.06
CA VAL A 414 -6.73 -18.73 -25.19
C VAL A 414 -7.97 -18.07 -25.79
N SER A 415 -7.85 -16.87 -26.35
CA SER A 415 -8.97 -16.11 -26.92
C SER A 415 -9.48 -16.68 -28.25
N ASN A 416 -8.67 -17.44 -28.99
CA ASN A 416 -9.08 -18.07 -30.24
C ASN A 416 -9.49 -19.54 -30.02
N GLU A 417 -10.79 -19.84 -30.11
CA GLU A 417 -11.32 -21.20 -29.90
C GLU A 417 -10.72 -22.27 -30.83
N VAL A 418 -10.27 -21.87 -32.02
CA VAL A 418 -9.65 -22.77 -33.01
C VAL A 418 -8.19 -23.06 -32.67
N SER A 419 -7.53 -22.19 -31.89
CA SER A 419 -6.12 -22.35 -31.54
C SER A 419 -5.91 -23.37 -30.42
N SER A 420 -4.86 -24.19 -30.57
CA SER A 420 -4.37 -25.07 -29.51
C SER A 420 -3.60 -24.25 -28.47
N ILE A 421 -3.93 -24.43 -27.19
CA ILE A 421 -3.24 -23.78 -26.07
C ILE A 421 -1.89 -24.47 -25.86
N LYS A 422 -0.80 -23.68 -25.76
CA LYS A 422 0.50 -24.19 -25.32
C LYS A 422 0.59 -24.15 -23.79
N TRP A 423 0.19 -25.25 -23.16
CA TRP A 423 0.07 -25.37 -21.71
C TRP A 423 1.34 -25.03 -20.93
N ASP A 424 2.52 -25.46 -21.40
CA ASP A 424 3.80 -25.09 -20.77
C ASP A 424 4.00 -23.57 -20.68
N ARG A 425 3.64 -22.84 -21.75
CA ARG A 425 3.77 -21.38 -21.79
C ARG A 425 2.73 -20.74 -20.88
N LEU A 426 1.47 -21.17 -20.98
CA LEU A 426 0.38 -20.63 -20.18
C LEU A 426 0.65 -20.84 -18.69
N GLY A 427 1.05 -22.06 -18.32
CA GLY A 427 1.47 -22.43 -16.97
C GLY A 427 2.63 -21.57 -16.50
N GLN A 428 3.68 -21.36 -17.31
CA GLN A 428 4.79 -20.48 -16.96
C GLN A 428 4.34 -19.03 -16.71
N VAL A 429 3.48 -18.47 -17.57
CA VAL A 429 3.00 -17.08 -17.40
C VAL A 429 2.13 -16.96 -16.14
N LEU A 430 1.21 -17.89 -15.91
CA LEU A 430 0.25 -17.81 -14.81
C LEU A 430 0.79 -18.27 -13.46
N THR A 431 1.88 -19.06 -13.41
CA THR A 431 2.54 -19.47 -12.16
C THR A 431 3.73 -18.60 -11.78
N ARG A 432 4.34 -17.91 -12.75
CA ARG A 432 5.56 -17.14 -12.52
C ARG A 432 5.30 -15.67 -12.73
N ASP A 433 5.73 -14.90 -11.74
CA ASP A 433 5.90 -13.48 -11.90
C ASP A 433 7.33 -13.18 -12.39
N PHE A 434 7.47 -12.28 -13.36
CA PHE A 434 8.78 -12.00 -13.98
C PHE A 434 9.82 -11.51 -12.94
N ARG A 435 9.38 -11.01 -11.77
CA ARG A 435 10.19 -10.46 -10.67
C ARG A 435 11.26 -11.41 -10.10
N GLN A 436 11.21 -12.72 -10.36
CA GLN A 436 12.13 -13.71 -9.74
C GLN A 436 12.72 -14.73 -10.72
N GLY A 437 12.70 -14.46 -12.02
CA GLY A 437 13.34 -15.33 -13.02
C GLY A 437 12.66 -16.71 -13.11
N SER A 438 13.33 -17.77 -12.66
CA SER A 438 12.87 -19.16 -12.81
C SER A 438 12.01 -19.70 -11.65
N ARG A 439 11.96 -19.01 -10.50
CA ARG A 439 11.19 -19.44 -9.32
C ARG A 439 9.72 -19.04 -9.42
N VAL A 440 8.84 -19.87 -8.88
CA VAL A 440 7.40 -19.55 -8.71
C VAL A 440 7.30 -18.50 -7.61
N LEU A 441 6.62 -17.39 -7.91
CA LEU A 441 6.34 -16.33 -6.96
C LEU A 441 4.83 -16.07 -6.99
N PRO A 442 4.06 -16.62 -6.04
CA PRO A 442 2.67 -16.24 -5.86
C PRO A 442 2.60 -14.77 -5.45
N VAL A 443 1.80 -13.98 -6.16
CA VAL A 443 1.62 -12.56 -5.86
C VAL A 443 0.14 -12.26 -5.67
N GLN A 444 -0.19 -11.61 -4.55
CA GLN A 444 -1.54 -11.14 -4.27
C GLN A 444 -2.05 -10.19 -5.37
N GLY A 445 -3.27 -10.45 -5.83
CA GLY A 445 -3.94 -9.71 -6.92
C GLY A 445 -3.50 -10.15 -8.31
N ARG A 446 -2.64 -11.17 -8.44
CA ARG A 446 -2.20 -11.76 -9.73
C ARG A 446 -2.72 -13.19 -9.82
N ALA A 447 -2.88 -13.73 -11.03
CA ALA A 447 -3.32 -15.12 -11.17
C ALA A 447 -2.40 -16.10 -10.40
N SER A 448 -1.09 -15.84 -10.37
CA SER A 448 -0.08 -16.64 -9.65
C SER A 448 -0.35 -16.89 -8.16
N GLU A 449 -1.19 -16.09 -7.50
CA GLU A 449 -1.62 -16.37 -6.13
C GLU A 449 -2.31 -17.72 -5.95
N PHE A 450 -2.82 -18.31 -7.02
CA PHE A 450 -3.44 -19.63 -6.94
C PHE A 450 -2.46 -20.67 -6.36
N GLY A 451 -1.15 -20.50 -6.59
CA GLY A 451 -0.11 -21.35 -6.02
C GLY A 451 -0.05 -21.32 -4.50
N PHE A 452 -0.54 -20.23 -3.87
CA PHE A 452 -0.70 -20.13 -2.41
C PHE A 452 -2.02 -20.74 -1.94
N TYR A 453 -3.15 -20.29 -2.51
CA TYR A 453 -4.50 -20.66 -2.05
C TYR A 453 -4.88 -22.12 -2.35
N ALA A 454 -4.64 -22.57 -3.59
CA ALA A 454 -5.01 -23.92 -4.01
C ALA A 454 -4.18 -24.97 -3.26
N HIS A 455 -2.89 -24.69 -3.04
CA HIS A 455 -2.00 -25.59 -2.30
C HIS A 455 -2.28 -25.59 -0.80
N SER A 456 -2.45 -24.41 -0.18
CA SER A 456 -2.77 -24.33 1.26
C SER A 456 -4.03 -25.12 1.60
N SER A 457 -5.03 -25.08 0.71
CA SER A 457 -6.31 -25.76 0.93
C SER A 457 -6.29 -27.27 0.72
N ASP A 458 -5.17 -27.88 0.28
CA ASP A 458 -5.04 -29.35 0.24
C ASP A 458 -4.93 -29.97 1.63
N TYR A 459 -4.58 -29.15 2.64
CA TYR A 459 -4.35 -29.58 4.00
C TYR A 459 -5.50 -29.18 4.89
N THR A 460 -5.80 -29.98 5.91
CA THR A 460 -6.83 -29.62 6.90
C THR A 460 -6.30 -28.68 7.97
N ALA A 461 -4.97 -28.62 8.16
CA ALA A 461 -4.33 -27.82 9.21
C ALA A 461 -3.14 -27.02 8.68
N GLN A 462 -3.05 -25.74 9.07
CA GLN A 462 -2.01 -24.81 8.64
C GLN A 462 -1.70 -23.78 9.73
N ILE A 463 -0.48 -23.25 9.73
CA ILE A 463 -0.07 -22.04 10.44
C ILE A 463 0.01 -20.90 9.41
N LEU A 464 -0.81 -19.88 9.58
CA LEU A 464 -0.91 -18.74 8.67
C LEU A 464 -0.19 -17.54 9.29
N PHE A 465 0.74 -16.95 8.54
CA PHE A 465 1.45 -15.73 8.92
C PHE A 465 1.03 -14.58 8.02
N SER A 466 0.87 -13.41 8.63
CA SER A 466 0.77 -12.13 7.94
C SER A 466 1.92 -11.25 8.45
N MET A 467 2.90 -10.98 7.57
CA MET A 467 4.11 -10.22 7.88
C MET A 467 4.11 -8.88 7.15
N ASP A 468 3.77 -7.80 7.85
CA ASP A 468 3.57 -6.45 7.29
C ASP A 468 4.85 -5.59 7.44
N ILE A 469 5.43 -5.21 6.30
CA ILE A 469 6.67 -4.43 6.21
C ILE A 469 6.41 -2.98 6.63
N ARG A 470 7.07 -2.54 7.72
CA ARG A 470 6.82 -1.20 8.29
C ARG A 470 7.22 -0.07 7.32
N ASP A 471 6.35 0.95 7.27
CA ASP A 471 6.58 2.28 6.69
C ASP A 471 6.91 2.34 5.19
N LEU A 472 6.65 1.31 4.38
CA LEU A 472 6.95 1.36 2.94
C LEU A 472 6.33 2.58 2.25
N GLY A 473 5.07 2.90 2.56
CA GLY A 473 4.39 4.06 2.00
C GLY A 473 4.92 5.42 2.47
N VAL A 474 5.67 5.48 3.57
CA VAL A 474 6.36 6.70 4.02
C VAL A 474 7.69 6.83 3.29
N GLN A 475 8.41 5.70 3.15
CA GLN A 475 9.69 5.64 2.46
C GLN A 475 9.56 5.96 0.97
N ILE A 476 8.52 5.45 0.29
CA ILE A 476 8.23 5.77 -1.12
C ILE A 476 7.99 7.28 -1.30
N ALA A 477 7.27 7.93 -0.37
CA ALA A 477 7.01 9.38 -0.45
C ALA A 477 8.30 10.21 -0.30
N LEU A 478 9.22 9.78 0.58
CA LEU A 478 10.54 10.40 0.71
C LEU A 478 11.39 10.24 -0.55
N LEU A 479 11.35 9.05 -1.17
CA LEU A 479 12.01 8.82 -2.46
C LEU A 479 11.39 9.68 -3.56
N TYR A 480 10.06 9.78 -3.63
CA TYR A 480 9.41 10.62 -4.63
C TYR A 480 9.75 12.11 -4.48
N ASP A 481 9.79 12.63 -3.25
CA ASP A 481 10.22 14.01 -2.99
C ASP A 481 11.66 14.25 -3.50
N TRP A 482 12.55 13.27 -3.28
CA TRP A 482 13.92 13.31 -3.82
C TRP A 482 13.96 13.29 -5.36
N PHE A 483 13.33 12.29 -5.99
CA PHE A 483 13.35 12.12 -7.44
C PHE A 483 12.65 13.28 -8.16
N ILE A 484 11.66 13.92 -7.54
CA ILE A 484 11.05 15.15 -8.06
C ILE A 484 12.08 16.28 -8.16
N GLY A 485 12.93 16.45 -7.15
CA GLY A 485 14.02 17.44 -7.22
C GLY A 485 14.95 17.19 -8.39
N GLU A 486 15.30 15.93 -8.64
CA GLU A 486 16.13 15.55 -9.79
C GLU A 486 15.43 15.83 -11.13
N ILE A 487 14.16 15.42 -11.28
CA ILE A 487 13.36 15.65 -12.48
C ILE A 487 13.15 17.15 -12.73
N GLU A 488 12.96 17.95 -11.69
CA GLU A 488 12.80 19.40 -11.82
C GLU A 488 14.08 20.06 -12.36
N VAL A 489 15.24 19.66 -11.86
CA VAL A 489 16.54 20.22 -12.26
C VAL A 489 16.94 19.76 -13.65
N GLN A 490 16.88 18.45 -13.91
CA GLN A 490 17.31 17.85 -15.18
C GLN A 490 16.26 17.98 -16.30
N ARG A 491 15.01 18.31 -15.95
CA ARG A 491 13.89 18.47 -16.89
C ARG A 491 13.67 17.24 -17.77
N TYR A 492 13.78 16.04 -17.18
CA TYR A 492 13.57 14.79 -17.92
C TYR A 492 12.19 14.78 -18.60
N GLU A 493 12.15 14.36 -19.87
CA GLU A 493 10.92 14.21 -20.66
C GLU A 493 10.89 12.86 -21.41
N GLY A 494 9.71 12.48 -21.92
CA GLY A 494 9.52 11.27 -22.71
C GLY A 494 10.07 10.01 -22.02
N VAL A 495 10.91 9.26 -22.74
CA VAL A 495 11.52 8.01 -22.25
C VAL A 495 12.42 8.25 -21.04
N ALA A 496 13.20 9.34 -21.01
CA ALA A 496 14.05 9.65 -19.86
C ALA A 496 13.22 9.89 -18.61
N LEU A 497 12.11 10.62 -18.73
CA LEU A 497 11.18 10.80 -17.61
C LEU A 497 10.55 9.48 -17.16
N MET A 498 10.20 8.60 -18.10
CA MET A 498 9.67 7.27 -17.78
C MET A 498 10.68 6.44 -16.99
N GLU A 499 11.93 6.37 -17.45
CA GLU A 499 12.99 5.62 -16.76
C GLU A 499 13.30 6.21 -15.37
N GLU A 500 13.31 7.53 -15.23
CA GLU A 500 13.54 8.15 -13.93
C GLU A 500 12.38 7.90 -12.96
N THR A 501 11.17 7.94 -13.49
CA THR A 501 9.98 7.57 -12.71
C THR A 501 10.05 6.11 -12.28
N PHE A 502 10.56 5.23 -13.14
CA PHE A 502 10.77 3.84 -12.76
C PHE A 502 11.78 3.67 -11.63
N ALA A 503 12.91 4.38 -11.69
CA ALA A 503 13.95 4.30 -10.69
C ALA A 503 13.46 4.75 -9.30
N SER A 504 12.49 5.65 -9.24
CA SER A 504 11.95 6.20 -7.99
C SER A 504 11.30 5.17 -7.04
N SER A 505 10.89 3.99 -7.56
CA SER A 505 10.32 2.89 -6.75
C SER A 505 11.21 1.64 -6.66
N ASP A 506 12.38 1.63 -7.30
CA ASP A 506 13.23 0.43 -7.38
C ASP A 506 13.71 -0.04 -6.00
N LEU A 507 14.15 0.89 -5.13
CA LEU A 507 14.63 0.54 -3.78
C LEU A 507 13.53 -0.14 -2.94
N ILE A 508 12.28 0.31 -3.08
CA ILE A 508 11.13 -0.26 -2.38
C ILE A 508 10.78 -1.63 -2.96
N ASN A 509 10.80 -1.78 -4.28
CA ASN A 509 10.58 -3.07 -4.93
C ASN A 509 11.66 -4.10 -4.56
N GLN A 510 12.93 -3.67 -4.49
CA GLN A 510 14.03 -4.54 -4.04
C GLN A 510 13.86 -4.95 -2.58
N ARG A 511 13.54 -4.02 -1.68
CA ARG A 511 13.27 -4.33 -0.26
C ARG A 511 12.16 -5.39 -0.12
N LYS A 512 11.06 -5.26 -0.85
CA LYS A 512 9.96 -6.25 -0.86
C LYS A 512 10.45 -7.64 -1.29
N ARG A 513 11.20 -7.72 -2.39
CA ARG A 513 11.73 -8.99 -2.91
C ARG A 513 12.75 -9.63 -1.97
N VAL A 514 13.69 -8.86 -1.43
CA VAL A 514 14.67 -9.36 -0.45
C VAL A 514 13.98 -9.85 0.82
N THR A 515 12.94 -9.14 1.26
CA THR A 515 12.16 -9.59 2.43
C THR A 515 11.48 -10.92 2.14
N TYR A 516 10.86 -11.08 0.96
CA TYR A 516 10.28 -12.36 0.53
C TYR A 516 11.33 -13.48 0.53
N ASP A 517 12.47 -13.26 -0.12
CA ASP A 517 13.54 -14.26 -0.22
C ASP A 517 14.05 -14.64 1.16
N LYS A 518 14.20 -13.67 2.07
CA LYS A 518 14.64 -13.93 3.44
C LYS A 518 13.62 -14.73 4.25
N VAL A 519 12.33 -14.48 4.07
CA VAL A 519 11.27 -15.30 4.68
C VAL A 519 11.38 -16.73 4.18
N VAL A 520 11.42 -16.95 2.85
CA VAL A 520 11.57 -18.28 2.25
C VAL A 520 12.82 -19.01 2.76
N ASP A 521 13.97 -18.34 2.73
CA ASP A 521 15.24 -18.91 3.16
C ASP A 521 15.23 -19.29 4.65
N THR A 522 14.60 -18.47 5.50
CA THR A 522 14.48 -18.78 6.92
C THR A 522 13.63 -20.02 7.13
N PHE A 523 12.43 -20.11 6.54
CA PHE A 523 11.62 -21.33 6.64
C PHE A 523 12.36 -22.56 6.09
N ARG A 524 13.06 -22.42 4.96
CA ARG A 524 13.85 -23.50 4.35
C ARG A 524 14.99 -23.96 5.26
N LYS A 525 15.62 -23.06 6.02
CA LYS A 525 16.63 -23.39 7.03
C LYS A 525 16.07 -24.27 8.16
N TYR A 526 14.84 -24.03 8.60
CA TYR A 526 14.21 -24.82 9.68
C TYR A 526 13.57 -26.13 9.20
N PHE A 527 13.27 -26.27 7.90
CA PHE A 527 12.65 -27.49 7.35
C PHE A 527 13.38 -28.81 7.70
N PRO A 528 14.72 -28.92 7.65
CA PRO A 528 15.39 -30.14 8.09
C PRO A 528 15.21 -30.46 9.58
N LEU A 529 14.95 -29.45 10.41
CA LEU A 529 14.77 -29.59 11.86
C LEU A 529 13.34 -30.01 12.25
N THR A 530 12.37 -29.90 11.34
CA THR A 530 10.99 -30.35 11.57
C THR A 530 10.84 -31.87 11.52
N THR A 531 11.95 -32.61 11.53
CA THR A 531 12.01 -34.08 11.38
C THR A 531 12.15 -34.81 12.70
N GLY A 532 12.50 -34.11 13.78
CA GLY A 532 12.62 -34.68 15.12
C GLY A 532 11.26 -34.95 15.78
N GLY A 533 11.23 -35.89 16.73
CA GLY A 533 10.02 -36.23 17.50
C GLY A 533 9.37 -35.02 18.17
N ASP A 534 10.19 -34.10 18.68
CA ASP A 534 9.74 -32.87 19.35
C ASP A 534 8.88 -31.97 18.43
N ALA A 535 9.18 -31.91 17.13
CA ALA A 535 8.42 -31.10 16.17
C ALA A 535 7.01 -31.66 15.96
N PHE A 536 6.88 -32.99 15.89
CA PHE A 536 5.58 -33.65 15.79
C PHE A 536 4.79 -33.50 17.08
N ASP A 537 5.43 -33.65 18.24
CA ASP A 537 4.74 -33.52 19.52
C ASP A 537 4.28 -32.08 19.76
N ALA A 538 5.08 -31.09 19.35
CA ALA A 538 4.66 -29.70 19.34
C ALA A 538 3.48 -29.45 18.39
N ALA A 539 3.49 -30.02 17.18
CA ALA A 539 2.38 -29.91 16.23
C ALA A 539 1.08 -30.54 16.77
N ARG A 540 1.17 -31.76 17.31
CA ARG A 540 0.03 -32.46 17.93
C ARG A 540 -0.55 -31.67 19.09
N LYS A 541 0.32 -31.07 19.92
CA LYS A 541 -0.07 -30.21 21.04
C LYS A 541 -0.74 -28.92 20.57
N ALA A 542 -0.21 -28.26 19.55
CA ALA A 542 -0.76 -27.00 19.04
C ALA A 542 -2.11 -27.20 18.32
N PHE A 543 -2.27 -28.32 17.61
CA PHE A 543 -3.46 -28.57 16.80
C PHE A 543 -4.49 -29.50 17.44
N HIS A 544 -4.24 -30.05 18.64
CA HIS A 544 -5.14 -30.99 19.35
C HIS A 544 -5.51 -32.23 18.53
N GLY A 545 -4.56 -32.81 17.81
CA GLY A 545 -4.84 -33.84 16.82
C GLY A 545 -3.81 -34.95 16.73
N ARG A 546 -4.25 -36.09 16.20
CA ARG A 546 -3.42 -37.15 15.60
C ARG A 546 -3.98 -37.40 14.20
N GLY A 547 -3.14 -37.56 13.18
CA GLY A 547 -3.59 -37.82 11.82
C GLY A 547 -2.58 -37.42 10.74
N ALA A 548 -2.87 -37.80 9.50
CA ALA A 548 -1.97 -37.64 8.34
C ALA A 548 -1.66 -36.18 8.00
N ASP A 549 -2.54 -35.24 8.35
CA ASP A 549 -2.33 -33.80 8.14
C ASP A 549 -1.28 -33.20 9.11
N LEU A 550 -0.75 -34.01 10.03
CA LEU A 550 0.37 -33.69 10.90
C LEU A 550 1.61 -34.53 10.55
N ASP A 551 1.51 -35.44 9.57
CA ASP A 551 2.65 -36.22 9.09
C ASP A 551 3.61 -35.33 8.30
N ARG A 552 4.87 -35.73 8.25
CA ARG A 552 5.90 -34.87 7.67
C ARG A 552 5.68 -34.71 6.15
N PRO A 553 5.73 -33.47 5.64
CA PRO A 553 5.87 -33.23 4.21
C PRO A 553 7.27 -33.68 3.73
N GLN A 554 7.32 -34.38 2.60
CA GLN A 554 8.59 -34.88 2.03
C GLN A 554 9.46 -33.76 1.46
N LEU A 555 8.83 -32.72 0.90
CA LEU A 555 9.49 -31.60 0.22
C LEU A 555 9.15 -30.28 0.92
N PHE A 556 10.07 -29.32 0.84
CA PHE A 556 9.87 -27.99 1.40
C PHE A 556 8.67 -27.29 0.77
N GLU A 557 8.55 -27.41 -0.56
CA GLU A 557 7.50 -26.81 -1.37
C GLU A 557 6.10 -27.33 -1.01
N SER A 558 6.00 -28.53 -0.41
CA SER A 558 4.77 -29.08 0.15
C SER A 558 4.54 -28.71 1.61
N SER A 559 5.53 -28.08 2.25
CA SER A 559 5.51 -27.73 3.67
C SER A 559 5.24 -26.25 3.92
N VAL A 560 5.63 -25.39 2.98
CA VAL A 560 5.54 -23.94 3.09
C VAL A 560 5.23 -23.34 1.73
N THR A 561 4.19 -22.50 1.69
CA THR A 561 3.94 -21.59 0.57
C THR A 561 4.00 -20.15 1.03
N VAL A 562 4.62 -19.30 0.21
CA VAL A 562 4.83 -17.88 0.51
C VAL A 562 4.27 -17.05 -0.63
N MET A 563 3.46 -16.05 -0.30
CA MET A 563 2.88 -15.11 -1.25
C MET A 563 3.33 -13.69 -0.94
N LEU A 564 3.75 -12.97 -1.98
CA LEU A 564 4.09 -11.56 -1.90
C LEU A 564 2.83 -10.70 -2.04
N GLY A 565 2.54 -9.87 -1.04
CA GLY A 565 1.48 -8.87 -1.04
C GLY A 565 1.95 -7.48 -1.48
N GLY A 566 1.15 -6.45 -1.15
CA GLY A 566 1.49 -5.06 -1.41
C GLY A 566 2.59 -4.56 -0.46
N ASP A 567 2.25 -4.48 0.83
CA ASP A 567 3.15 -4.22 1.95
C ASP A 567 3.37 -5.44 2.84
N GLU A 568 2.72 -6.57 2.54
CA GLU A 568 2.73 -7.78 3.34
C GLU A 568 3.41 -8.98 2.65
N ILE A 569 3.89 -9.93 3.45
CA ILE A 569 4.27 -11.28 3.03
C ILE A 569 3.41 -12.27 3.80
N PHE A 570 2.74 -13.15 3.07
CA PHE A 570 1.89 -14.19 3.63
C PHE A 570 2.60 -15.52 3.59
N VAL A 571 2.52 -16.28 4.67
CA VAL A 571 3.07 -17.64 4.73
C VAL A 571 1.97 -18.58 5.18
N SER A 572 1.87 -19.72 4.49
CA SER A 572 1.09 -20.87 4.91
C SER A 572 2.08 -22.00 5.16
N ALA A 573 2.21 -22.40 6.41
CA ALA A 573 3.22 -23.35 6.85
C ALA A 573 2.59 -24.56 7.56
N HIS A 574 3.16 -25.72 7.30
CA HIS A 574 2.74 -26.98 7.89
C HIS A 574 2.80 -26.95 9.44
N PRO A 575 1.89 -27.63 10.15
CA PRO A 575 1.87 -27.69 11.62
C PRO A 575 3.18 -28.03 12.33
N VAL A 576 4.08 -28.79 11.69
CA VAL A 576 5.41 -29.15 12.22
C VAL A 576 6.33 -27.95 12.52
N TYR A 577 6.03 -26.77 11.96
CA TYR A 577 6.75 -25.54 12.28
C TYR A 577 6.34 -24.92 13.63
N SER A 578 5.34 -25.48 14.33
CA SER A 578 4.78 -24.91 15.57
C SER A 578 5.82 -24.59 16.64
N MET A 579 6.82 -25.44 16.83
CA MET A 579 7.88 -25.20 17.83
C MET A 579 8.89 -24.11 17.42
N PHE A 580 8.97 -23.79 16.12
CA PHE A 580 9.96 -22.86 15.57
C PHE A 580 9.39 -21.47 15.31
N VAL A 581 8.09 -21.24 15.51
CA VAL A 581 7.41 -19.98 15.15
C VAL A 581 8.13 -18.75 15.69
N CYS A 582 8.48 -18.68 16.98
CA CYS A 582 9.15 -17.48 17.50
C CYS A 582 10.58 -17.35 16.99
N THR A 583 11.32 -18.47 16.88
CA THR A 583 12.71 -18.46 16.41
C THR A 583 12.79 -17.99 14.96
N ILE A 584 11.85 -18.43 14.12
CA ILE A 584 11.70 -17.97 12.73
C ILE A 584 11.41 -16.47 12.70
N ILE A 585 10.46 -16.00 13.51
CA ILE A 585 10.10 -14.57 13.56
C ILE A 585 11.28 -13.71 14.04
N ASP A 586 11.99 -14.15 15.08
CA ASP A 586 13.16 -13.45 15.61
C ASP A 586 14.30 -13.38 14.57
N GLU A 587 14.59 -14.48 13.89
CA GLU A 587 15.61 -14.52 12.85
C GLU A 587 15.25 -13.62 11.65
N ILE A 588 14.00 -13.64 11.19
CA ILE A 588 13.53 -12.76 10.12
C ILE A 588 13.62 -11.29 10.53
N ARG A 589 13.29 -10.97 11.78
CA ARG A 589 13.37 -9.61 12.33
C ARG A 589 14.80 -9.09 12.40
N GLN A 590 15.77 -9.96 12.72
CA GLN A 590 17.20 -9.62 12.76
C GLN A 590 17.82 -9.49 11.37
N ALA A 591 17.18 -10.03 10.34
CA ALA A 591 17.64 -9.87 8.98
C ALA A 591 17.65 -8.38 8.55
N THR A 592 18.58 -8.06 7.65
CA THR A 592 18.80 -6.69 7.20
C THR A 592 18.76 -6.57 5.68
N TYR A 593 18.43 -5.37 5.21
CA TYR A 593 18.59 -4.94 3.82
C TYR A 593 19.20 -3.54 3.83
N GLY A 594 20.31 -3.34 3.11
CA GLY A 594 21.05 -2.06 3.13
C GLY A 594 21.52 -1.64 4.52
N GLY A 595 21.86 -2.60 5.40
CA GLY A 595 22.28 -2.34 6.79
C GLY A 595 21.16 -1.93 7.75
N GLN A 596 19.90 -1.95 7.32
CA GLN A 596 18.72 -1.70 8.17
C GLN A 596 17.95 -3.00 8.44
N PRO A 597 17.37 -3.19 9.64
CA PRO A 597 16.46 -4.30 9.90
C PRO A 597 15.28 -4.31 8.92
N LEU A 598 14.83 -5.49 8.51
CA LEU A 598 13.67 -5.63 7.63
C LEU A 598 12.38 -5.05 8.23
N ASN A 599 12.31 -4.97 9.57
CA ASN A 599 11.25 -4.28 10.32
C ASN A 599 9.84 -4.77 9.94
N LEU A 600 9.54 -6.01 10.30
CA LEU A 600 8.25 -6.64 10.06
C LEU A 600 7.37 -6.62 11.31
N ARG A 601 6.08 -6.38 11.09
CA ARG A 601 5.01 -6.71 12.05
C ARG A 601 4.50 -8.09 11.72
N THR A 602 4.35 -8.95 12.70
CA THR A 602 3.91 -10.33 12.44
C THR A 602 2.64 -10.65 13.22
N GLY A 603 1.65 -11.14 12.51
CA GLY A 603 0.48 -11.81 13.06
C GLY A 603 0.49 -13.27 12.62
N VAL A 604 0.14 -14.17 13.54
CA VAL A 604 0.13 -15.61 13.31
C VAL A 604 -1.23 -16.16 13.73
N ALA A 605 -1.82 -17.03 12.92
CA ALA A 605 -3.05 -17.73 13.27
C ALA A 605 -2.95 -19.21 12.91
N TYR A 606 -3.48 -20.06 13.79
CA TYR A 606 -3.51 -21.49 13.60
C TYR A 606 -4.89 -21.88 13.06
N SER A 607 -4.92 -22.72 12.04
CA SER A 607 -6.12 -23.12 11.32
C SER A 607 -6.27 -24.63 11.32
N ARG A 608 -7.44 -25.15 11.69
CA ARG A 608 -7.81 -26.56 11.54
C ARG A 608 -9.25 -26.69 11.06
N ALA A 609 -9.44 -27.46 10.01
CA ALA A 609 -10.73 -27.85 9.48
C ALA A 609 -11.21 -29.15 10.13
N GLU A 610 -12.52 -29.27 10.32
CA GLU A 610 -13.12 -30.55 10.70
C GLU A 610 -13.06 -31.52 9.52
N LYS A 611 -12.82 -32.80 9.84
CA LYS A 611 -12.74 -33.85 8.83
C LYS A 611 -14.13 -34.16 8.28
N GLN A 612 -14.27 -34.16 6.97
CA GLN A 612 -15.49 -34.47 6.23
C GLN A 612 -15.37 -35.83 5.54
N HIS A 613 -16.51 -36.48 5.28
CA HIS A 613 -16.55 -37.75 4.56
C HIS A 613 -16.31 -37.61 3.06
N ASN A 614 -16.75 -36.49 2.48
CA ASN A 614 -16.64 -36.20 1.05
C ASN A 614 -15.47 -35.25 0.77
N PRO A 615 -14.56 -35.57 -0.17
CA PRO A 615 -13.44 -34.69 -0.52
C PRO A 615 -13.83 -33.27 -0.95
N LYS A 616 -14.97 -33.09 -1.64
CA LYS A 616 -15.44 -31.76 -2.05
C LYS A 616 -15.86 -30.92 -0.84
N ASP A 617 -16.54 -31.54 0.12
CA ASP A 617 -16.94 -30.88 1.35
C ASP A 617 -15.72 -30.58 2.22
N GLN A 618 -14.73 -31.48 2.28
CA GLN A 618 -13.46 -31.24 2.96
C GLN A 618 -12.78 -29.98 2.44
N LYS A 619 -12.70 -29.82 1.12
CA LYS A 619 -12.04 -28.67 0.49
C LYS A 619 -12.70 -27.35 0.91
N LYS A 620 -14.04 -27.30 0.92
CA LYS A 620 -14.80 -26.12 1.35
C LYS A 620 -14.59 -25.79 2.83
N VAL A 621 -14.55 -26.79 3.71
CA VAL A 621 -14.27 -26.58 5.14
C VAL A 621 -12.83 -26.11 5.37
N ASN A 622 -11.86 -26.62 4.60
CA ASN A 622 -10.49 -26.11 4.61
C ASN A 622 -10.44 -24.62 4.22
N TRP A 623 -11.15 -24.24 3.15
CA TRP A 623 -11.23 -22.84 2.72
C TRP A 623 -11.74 -21.93 3.83
N VAL A 624 -12.86 -22.27 4.48
CA VAL A 624 -13.42 -21.48 5.58
C VAL A 624 -12.44 -21.36 6.74
N SER A 625 -11.81 -22.46 7.16
CA SER A 625 -10.87 -22.45 8.28
C SER A 625 -9.65 -21.58 8.00
N HIS A 626 -9.06 -21.71 6.80
CA HIS A 626 -7.87 -20.96 6.43
C HIS A 626 -8.16 -19.49 6.15
N ASP A 627 -9.34 -19.17 5.59
CA ASP A 627 -9.79 -17.80 5.38
C ASP A 627 -9.95 -17.06 6.72
N GLN A 628 -10.60 -17.71 7.71
CA GLN A 628 -10.71 -17.16 9.05
C GLN A 628 -9.34 -16.94 9.70
N ALA A 629 -8.45 -17.93 9.62
CA ALA A 629 -7.11 -17.79 10.19
C ALA A 629 -6.29 -16.68 9.53
N LEU A 630 -6.30 -16.59 8.19
CA LEU A 630 -5.62 -15.51 7.47
C LEU A 630 -6.19 -14.13 7.85
N GLY A 631 -7.52 -14.03 7.98
CA GLY A 631 -8.21 -12.85 8.48
C GLY A 631 -7.76 -12.45 9.90
N LEU A 632 -7.68 -13.41 10.83
CA LEU A 632 -7.20 -13.16 12.19
C LEU A 632 -5.73 -12.74 12.19
N ALA A 633 -4.85 -13.45 11.50
CA ALA A 633 -3.43 -13.13 11.43
C ALA A 633 -3.23 -11.68 10.97
N THR A 634 -3.98 -11.26 9.96
CA THR A 634 -3.93 -9.90 9.40
C THR A 634 -4.55 -8.86 10.35
N ALA A 635 -5.73 -9.12 10.91
CA ALA A 635 -6.40 -8.19 11.83
C ALA A 635 -5.61 -7.98 13.13
N SER A 636 -4.90 -9.02 13.58
CA SER A 636 -4.07 -9.01 14.80
C SER A 636 -2.84 -8.09 14.70
N LEU A 637 -2.54 -7.56 13.51
CA LEU A 637 -1.51 -6.55 13.32
C LEU A 637 -1.93 -5.17 13.88
N ASN A 638 -3.22 -4.87 13.99
CA ASN A 638 -3.68 -3.54 14.42
C ASN A 638 -3.38 -3.22 15.90
N PRO A 639 -3.58 -4.14 16.86
CA PRO A 639 -3.10 -3.94 18.23
C PRO A 639 -1.60 -3.65 18.31
N ILE A 640 -0.79 -4.36 17.51
CA ILE A 640 0.66 -4.10 17.40
C ILE A 640 0.90 -2.68 16.88
N LYS A 641 0.20 -2.25 15.81
CA LYS A 641 0.28 -0.88 15.28
C LYS A 641 -0.04 0.17 16.36
N GLY A 642 -0.98 -0.11 17.26
CA GLY A 642 -1.29 0.74 18.41
C GLY A 642 -0.10 0.91 19.36
N LEU A 643 0.57 -0.19 19.72
CA LEU A 643 1.79 -0.17 20.54
C LEU A 643 2.94 0.58 19.85
N GLU A 644 3.12 0.40 18.55
CA GLU A 644 4.15 1.10 17.78
C GLU A 644 3.94 2.62 17.77
N ARG A 645 2.69 3.07 17.65
CA ARG A 645 2.35 4.50 17.73
C ARG A 645 2.66 5.07 19.11
N ALA A 646 2.36 4.32 20.17
CA ALA A 646 2.73 4.70 21.53
C ALA A 646 4.25 4.81 21.69
N HIS A 647 5.01 3.81 21.21
CA HIS A 647 6.47 3.82 21.21
C HIS A 647 7.03 5.09 20.55
N ARG A 648 6.64 5.37 19.29
CA ARG A 648 7.13 6.54 18.54
C ARG A 648 6.72 7.87 19.17
N ARG A 649 5.55 7.93 19.80
CA ARG A 649 5.12 9.12 20.54
C ARG A 649 6.06 9.39 21.72
N MET A 650 6.40 8.35 22.47
CA MET A 650 7.36 8.46 23.58
C MET A 650 8.76 8.81 23.07
N GLU A 651 9.21 8.25 21.94
CA GLU A 651 10.48 8.67 21.31
C GLU A 651 10.50 10.17 20.98
N ARG A 652 9.44 10.70 20.35
CA ARG A 652 9.34 12.14 20.05
C ARG A 652 9.31 13.02 21.31
N LEU A 653 8.71 12.54 22.40
CA LEU A 653 8.74 13.24 23.68
C LEU A 653 10.15 13.22 24.29
N ILE A 654 10.85 12.08 24.20
CA ILE A 654 12.26 11.96 24.64
C ILE A 654 13.17 12.86 23.79
N GLU A 655 12.94 12.98 22.49
CA GLU A 655 13.66 13.91 21.60
C GLU A 655 13.51 15.36 22.07
N LYS A 656 12.32 15.76 22.55
CA LYS A 656 12.12 17.08 23.16
C LYS A 656 12.94 17.27 24.43
N LEU A 657 13.05 16.25 25.28
CA LEU A 657 13.94 16.30 26.45
C LEU A 657 15.41 16.43 26.02
N ALA A 658 15.82 15.73 24.97
CA ALA A 658 17.18 15.76 24.45
C ALA A 658 17.58 17.12 23.87
N ALA A 659 16.62 17.83 23.28
CA ALA A 659 16.79 19.19 22.75
C ALA A 659 16.85 20.27 23.85
N ASN A 660 16.45 19.96 25.09
CA ASN A 660 16.53 20.88 26.22
C ASN A 660 17.74 20.55 27.09
N ASP A 661 18.75 21.43 27.10
CA ASP A 661 19.99 21.24 27.87
C ASP A 661 19.75 20.99 29.37
N LYS A 662 18.70 21.57 29.95
CA LYS A 662 18.35 21.38 31.38
C LYS A 662 17.72 20.02 31.67
N LYS A 663 17.17 19.34 30.67
CA LYS A 663 16.42 18.08 30.81
C LYS A 663 17.09 16.89 30.12
N LYS A 664 18.12 17.13 29.31
CA LYS A 664 18.87 16.13 28.56
C LYS A 664 19.42 14.99 29.45
N ALA A 665 19.71 15.27 30.72
CA ALA A 665 20.13 14.26 31.69
C ALA A 665 19.07 13.18 31.97
N LEU A 666 17.78 13.46 31.73
CA LEU A 666 16.68 12.50 31.91
C LEU A 666 16.56 11.50 30.74
N VAL A 667 17.12 11.83 29.58
CA VAL A 667 16.98 11.05 28.34
C VAL A 667 17.45 9.61 28.51
N PRO A 668 18.65 9.30 29.03
CA PRO A 668 19.12 7.91 29.12
C PRO A 668 18.18 7.03 29.95
N ALA A 669 17.63 7.55 31.05
CA ALA A 669 16.71 6.81 31.91
C ALA A 669 15.38 6.52 31.20
N TYR A 670 14.83 7.48 30.47
CA TYR A 670 13.59 7.28 29.71
C TYR A 670 13.77 6.38 28.49
N THR A 671 14.89 6.50 27.78
CA THR A 671 15.24 5.59 26.68
C THR A 671 15.33 4.15 27.20
N ALA A 672 16.04 3.91 28.31
CA ALA A 672 16.14 2.58 28.90
C ALA A 672 14.77 2.03 29.34
N LYS A 673 13.91 2.85 29.96
CA LYS A 673 12.52 2.46 30.32
C LYS A 673 11.70 2.09 29.08
N LEU A 674 11.80 2.87 28.00
CA LEU A 674 11.07 2.62 26.76
C LEU A 674 11.54 1.32 26.07
N GLU A 675 12.85 1.11 25.99
CA GLU A 675 13.44 -0.11 25.46
C GLU A 675 13.02 -1.35 26.27
N ALA A 676 12.95 -1.24 27.60
CA ALA A 676 12.52 -2.32 28.48
C ALA A 676 11.06 -2.74 28.26
N LEU A 677 10.17 -1.84 27.80
CA LEU A 677 8.79 -2.22 27.43
C LEU A 677 8.74 -3.11 26.19
N GLY A 678 9.76 -3.07 25.33
CA GLY A 678 9.85 -3.95 24.16
C GLY A 678 8.69 -3.81 23.17
N LEU A 679 8.00 -2.66 23.10
CA LEU A 679 6.77 -2.46 22.31
C LEU A 679 6.94 -2.79 20.82
N MET A 680 8.14 -2.55 20.28
CA MET A 680 8.48 -2.82 18.88
C MET A 680 8.90 -4.27 18.63
N SER A 681 8.98 -5.12 19.67
CA SER A 681 9.54 -6.49 19.68
C SER A 681 8.54 -7.62 19.84
N LEU A 682 7.24 -7.30 19.75
CA LEU A 682 6.17 -8.25 19.92
C LEU A 682 5.59 -8.70 18.57
N PHE A 683 5.05 -9.91 18.56
CA PHE A 683 4.15 -10.40 17.52
C PHE A 683 2.82 -10.83 18.14
N ALA A 684 1.77 -10.94 17.32
CA ALA A 684 0.46 -11.38 17.77
C ALA A 684 0.18 -12.80 17.30
N ARG A 685 -0.42 -13.61 18.17
CA ARG A 685 -0.80 -14.99 17.91
C ARG A 685 -2.28 -15.22 18.24
N SER A 686 -3.02 -15.79 17.29
CA SER A 686 -4.46 -15.99 17.37
C SER A 686 -4.80 -17.47 17.12
N ASN A 687 -5.90 -17.96 17.69
CA ASN A 687 -6.36 -19.36 17.55
C ASN A 687 -5.35 -20.47 17.92
N TYR A 688 -4.22 -20.15 18.57
CA TYR A 688 -3.16 -21.13 18.87
C TYR A 688 -3.63 -22.26 19.79
N ARG A 689 -4.41 -21.95 20.82
CA ARG A 689 -4.91 -22.96 21.77
C ARG A 689 -6.19 -23.64 21.33
N PHE A 690 -6.87 -23.11 20.31
CA PHE A 690 -8.15 -23.59 19.84
C PHE A 690 -8.30 -23.28 18.34
N PRO A 691 -7.58 -24.01 17.46
CA PRO A 691 -7.59 -23.72 16.03
C PRO A 691 -8.85 -24.23 15.32
N TYR A 692 -10.04 -24.01 15.88
CA TYR A 692 -11.31 -24.43 15.28
C TYR A 692 -11.91 -23.34 14.40
N VAL A 693 -12.82 -23.74 13.51
CA VAL A 693 -13.63 -22.82 12.72
C VAL A 693 -14.64 -22.14 13.63
N MET A 694 -14.52 -20.83 13.81
CA MET A 694 -15.44 -20.07 14.65
C MET A 694 -16.79 -19.90 13.96
N PRO A 695 -17.89 -19.85 14.72
CA PRO A 695 -19.17 -19.38 14.20
C PRO A 695 -18.97 -18.00 13.55
N THR A 696 -19.59 -17.79 12.38
CA THR A 696 -19.43 -16.56 11.58
C THR A 696 -19.68 -15.29 12.40
N ARG A 697 -20.65 -15.30 13.32
CA ARG A 697 -20.95 -14.18 14.21
C ARG A 697 -19.77 -13.82 15.12
N ASP A 698 -19.15 -14.82 15.74
CA ASP A 698 -18.05 -14.62 16.70
C ASP A 698 -16.80 -14.19 15.96
N PHE A 699 -16.53 -14.80 14.80
CA PHE A 699 -15.44 -14.38 13.93
C PHE A 699 -15.57 -12.91 13.51
N ARG A 700 -16.77 -12.49 13.05
CA ARG A 700 -17.05 -11.08 12.72
C ARG A 700 -16.83 -10.16 13.91
N ASP A 701 -17.32 -10.53 15.10
CA ASP A 701 -17.15 -9.69 16.29
C ASP A 701 -15.67 -9.53 16.67
N ILE A 702 -14.89 -10.61 16.63
CA ILE A 702 -13.46 -10.58 16.92
C ILE A 702 -12.71 -9.73 15.89
N ILE A 703 -12.95 -9.92 14.59
CA ILE A 703 -12.32 -9.11 13.55
C ILE A 703 -12.68 -7.63 13.71
N ARG A 704 -13.95 -7.32 13.98
CA ARG A 704 -14.41 -5.96 14.23
C ARG A 704 -13.67 -5.34 15.41
N ARG A 705 -13.55 -6.04 16.54
CA ARG A 705 -12.79 -5.55 17.71
C ARG A 705 -11.30 -5.39 17.39
N LEU A 706 -10.68 -6.33 16.68
CA LEU A 706 -9.26 -6.20 16.29
C LEU A 706 -9.00 -5.02 15.35
N THR A 707 -9.98 -4.63 14.52
CA THR A 707 -9.80 -3.61 13.49
C THR A 707 -10.33 -2.22 13.87
N GLU A 708 -11.41 -2.14 14.65
CA GLU A 708 -12.12 -0.89 14.96
C GLU A 708 -11.88 -0.44 16.41
N TRP A 709 -11.92 -1.36 17.38
CA TRP A 709 -11.79 -1.04 18.80
C TRP A 709 -11.16 -2.21 19.57
N TYR A 710 -9.85 -2.15 19.75
CA TYR A 710 -9.15 -3.18 20.51
C TYR A 710 -9.24 -2.89 22.01
N ASP A 711 -9.91 -3.79 22.73
CA ASP A 711 -9.94 -3.78 24.18
C ASP A 711 -8.82 -4.64 24.75
N TRP A 712 -7.84 -4.00 25.36
CA TRP A 712 -6.75 -4.65 26.06
C TRP A 712 -7.21 -5.43 27.30
N SER A 713 -8.45 -5.23 27.78
CA SER A 713 -9.00 -5.91 28.96
C SER A 713 -9.49 -7.33 28.69
N GLU A 714 -9.87 -7.62 27.45
CA GLU A 714 -10.30 -8.93 26.95
C GLU A 714 -9.49 -9.27 25.69
N PRO A 715 -8.19 -9.61 25.83
CA PRO A 715 -7.34 -9.80 24.66
C PRO A 715 -7.81 -10.98 23.82
N TYR A 716 -8.34 -10.69 22.63
CA TYR A 716 -8.76 -11.71 21.63
C TYR A 716 -7.56 -12.41 20.96
N THR A 717 -6.36 -11.94 21.25
CA THR A 717 -5.09 -12.41 20.66
C THR A 717 -4.01 -12.42 21.73
N GLU A 718 -3.12 -13.41 21.68
CA GLU A 718 -1.96 -13.46 22.56
C GLU A 718 -0.87 -12.54 22.00
N LEU A 719 -0.38 -11.59 22.79
CA LEU A 719 0.89 -10.93 22.49
C LEU A 719 2.05 -11.81 22.95
N VAL A 720 3.06 -11.95 22.11
CA VAL A 720 4.19 -12.85 22.37
C VAL A 720 5.49 -12.08 22.15
N ASN A 721 6.42 -12.20 23.10
CA ASN A 721 7.76 -11.63 22.98
C ASN A 721 8.74 -12.57 22.25
N LEU A 722 9.97 -12.10 22.05
CA LEU A 722 11.00 -12.88 21.33
C LEU A 722 11.48 -14.12 22.09
N LYS A 723 11.20 -14.23 23.40
CA LYS A 723 11.47 -15.42 24.21
C LYS A 723 10.34 -16.46 24.15
N CYS A 724 9.38 -16.29 23.24
CA CYS A 724 8.13 -17.08 23.18
C CYS A 724 7.21 -16.94 24.39
N GLU A 725 7.39 -15.93 25.24
CA GLU A 725 6.55 -15.74 26.42
C GLU A 725 5.33 -14.91 26.06
N THR A 726 4.15 -15.33 26.52
CA THR A 726 2.93 -14.53 26.41
C THR A 726 3.05 -13.31 27.31
N VAL A 727 2.84 -12.14 26.73
CA VAL A 727 2.86 -10.85 27.43
C VAL A 727 1.43 -10.47 27.80
N ASP A 728 1.22 -10.04 29.04
CA ASP A 728 -0.04 -9.43 29.47
C ASP A 728 -0.19 -8.07 28.79
N GLY A 729 -0.98 -8.04 27.72
CA GLY A 729 -1.23 -6.82 26.94
C GLY A 729 -1.88 -5.70 27.74
N LYS A 730 -2.75 -6.04 28.71
CA LYS A 730 -3.41 -5.05 29.59
C LYS A 730 -2.39 -4.36 30.48
N LYS A 731 -1.52 -5.16 31.10
CA LYS A 731 -0.44 -4.65 31.95
C LYS A 731 0.53 -3.82 31.12
N LEU A 732 0.97 -4.33 29.99
CA LEU A 732 1.89 -3.63 29.08
C LEU A 732 1.33 -2.28 28.63
N TRP A 733 0.06 -2.23 28.22
CA TRP A 733 -0.57 -0.99 27.79
C TRP A 733 -0.61 0.04 28.91
N LYS A 734 -0.97 -0.37 30.14
CA LYS A 734 -0.95 0.52 31.31
C LYS A 734 0.45 1.02 31.66
N GLU A 735 1.47 0.16 31.53
CA GLU A 735 2.88 0.55 31.74
C GLU A 735 3.33 1.55 30.69
N ALA A 736 2.95 1.36 29.42
CA ALA A 736 3.21 2.31 28.35
C ALA A 736 2.50 3.65 28.57
N GLU A 737 1.22 3.65 28.97
CA GLU A 737 0.48 4.87 29.31
C GLU A 737 1.10 5.62 30.49
N LYS A 738 1.54 4.88 31.52
CA LYS A 738 2.23 5.45 32.67
C LYS A 738 3.55 6.09 32.26
N LEU A 739 4.36 5.40 31.46
CA LEU A 739 5.63 5.94 30.96
C LEU A 739 5.40 7.17 30.08
N GLU A 740 4.43 7.12 29.17
CA GLU A 740 4.06 8.27 28.33
C GLU A 740 3.67 9.47 29.20
N ALA A 741 2.88 9.25 30.26
CA ALA A 741 2.49 10.30 31.20
C ALA A 741 3.66 10.87 32.00
N GLU A 742 4.59 10.02 32.47
CA GLU A 742 5.83 10.44 33.14
C GLU A 742 6.67 11.33 32.21
N ILE A 743 6.97 10.87 30.99
CA ILE A 743 7.76 11.63 30.02
C ILE A 743 7.05 12.94 29.68
N THR A 744 5.73 12.90 29.43
CA THR A 744 4.94 14.10 29.10
C THR A 744 5.01 15.14 30.22
N LYS A 745 4.93 14.70 31.48
CA LYS A 745 5.03 15.58 32.65
C LYS A 745 6.40 16.28 32.70
N ASP A 746 7.48 15.53 32.47
CA ASP A 746 8.85 16.07 32.54
C ASP A 746 9.19 16.95 31.34
N VAL A 747 8.68 16.63 30.14
CA VAL A 747 8.72 17.52 28.97
C VAL A 747 7.99 18.82 29.32
N GLY A 748 6.83 18.74 29.98
CA GLY A 748 6.10 19.89 30.51
C GLY A 748 5.82 20.93 29.43
N TRP A 749 6.14 22.19 29.72
CA TRP A 749 5.90 23.30 28.79
C TRP A 749 6.67 23.21 27.48
N ASP A 750 7.77 22.46 27.36
CA ASP A 750 8.52 22.31 26.10
C ASP A 750 7.74 21.51 25.05
N ASN A 751 6.70 20.77 25.48
CA ASN A 751 5.76 20.19 24.53
C ASN A 751 4.90 21.30 23.92
N TYR A 752 4.49 22.30 24.69
CA TYR A 752 3.44 23.28 24.38
C TYR A 752 3.93 24.66 23.96
N TYR A 753 5.17 25.03 24.30
CA TYR A 753 5.81 26.28 23.94
C TYR A 753 6.89 25.98 22.90
N VAL A 754 6.61 26.37 21.67
CA VAL A 754 7.59 26.34 20.59
C VAL A 754 8.17 27.74 20.52
N ASP A 755 9.23 28.01 21.28
CA ASP A 755 10.20 29.01 20.81
C ASP A 755 10.78 28.39 19.54
N PRO A 756 10.56 28.94 18.33
CA PRO A 756 11.06 28.31 17.12
C PRO A 756 12.59 28.38 17.13
N PRO A 757 13.32 27.28 17.38
CA PRO A 757 14.76 27.29 17.22
C PRO A 757 15.05 27.19 15.71
N PRO A 758 16.29 27.44 15.26
CA PRO A 758 16.70 27.09 13.89
C PRO A 758 16.35 25.63 13.59
N THR A 759 16.12 25.31 12.31
CA THR A 759 15.68 23.98 11.87
C THR A 759 16.46 22.89 12.60
N PRO A 760 15.81 22.03 13.41
CA PRO A 760 16.54 21.16 14.31
C PRO A 760 17.31 20.11 13.53
N SER A 761 18.48 19.74 14.06
CA SER A 761 19.27 18.64 13.54
C SER A 761 18.43 17.36 13.49
N MET A 762 18.49 16.66 12.36
CA MET A 762 17.76 15.42 12.15
C MET A 762 18.09 14.36 13.24
N PRO A 763 17.09 13.71 13.85
CA PRO A 763 17.32 12.63 14.82
C PRO A 763 18.15 11.49 14.21
N PRO A 764 19.02 10.81 14.98
CA PRO A 764 19.92 9.77 14.46
C PRO A 764 19.21 8.64 13.69
N LEU A 765 18.05 8.19 14.17
CA LEU A 765 17.27 7.13 13.50
C LEU A 765 16.71 7.61 12.15
N VAL A 766 16.20 8.83 12.09
CA VAL A 766 15.72 9.44 10.84
C VAL A 766 16.90 9.66 9.89
N LYS A 767 18.04 10.13 10.39
CA LYS A 767 19.26 10.30 9.61
C LYS A 767 19.74 8.99 9.00
N LYS A 768 19.77 7.91 9.79
CA LYS A 768 20.13 6.57 9.31
C LYS A 768 19.17 6.07 8.22
N LEU A 769 17.88 6.37 8.32
CA LEU A 769 16.90 6.08 7.26
C LEU A 769 17.19 6.88 6.00
N MET A 770 17.44 8.19 6.12
CA MET A 770 17.75 9.05 4.97
C MET A 770 19.07 8.69 4.31
N ASP A 771 20.12 8.37 5.07
CA ASP A 771 21.42 7.92 4.55
C ASP A 771 21.29 6.63 3.73
N TRP A 772 20.35 5.75 4.10
CA TRP A 772 20.04 4.52 3.34
C TRP A 772 19.19 4.79 2.10
N LEU A 773 18.14 5.62 2.20
CA LEU A 773 17.27 5.94 1.07
C LEU A 773 17.99 6.79 0.01
N LEU A 774 18.84 7.72 0.45
CA LEU A 774 19.45 8.78 -0.35
C LEU A 774 20.99 8.75 -0.19
N PRO A 775 21.68 7.77 -0.79
CA PRO A 775 23.13 7.62 -0.68
C PRO A 775 23.87 8.82 -1.29
N ALA A 776 25.05 9.13 -0.72
CA ALA A 776 25.82 10.33 -1.06
C ALA A 776 26.34 10.36 -2.50
N GLU A 777 26.57 9.21 -3.11
CA GLU A 777 27.22 9.15 -4.43
C GLU A 777 26.34 9.72 -5.56
N LYS A 778 25.02 9.79 -5.38
CA LYS A 778 24.10 10.33 -6.40
C LYS A 778 23.96 11.86 -6.40
N TYR A 779 24.48 12.53 -5.38
CA TYR A 779 24.59 13.99 -5.34
C TYR A 779 25.93 14.32 -4.67
N PRO A 780 27.03 14.45 -5.44
CA PRO A 780 28.25 15.01 -4.87
C PRO A 780 27.90 16.44 -4.45
N TYR A 781 27.63 16.64 -3.17
CA TYR A 781 27.62 17.96 -2.59
C TYR A 781 29.06 18.46 -2.72
N GLU A 782 29.35 19.23 -3.77
CA GLU A 782 30.49 20.13 -3.72
C GLU A 782 30.17 21.10 -2.59
N GLU A 783 30.77 20.86 -1.43
CA GLU A 783 30.80 21.85 -0.35
C GLU A 783 31.28 23.15 -0.99
N SER A 784 30.43 24.18 -0.97
CA SER A 784 30.79 25.43 -1.63
C SER A 784 32.11 25.92 -1.03
N LYS A 785 32.96 26.59 -1.82
CA LYS A 785 34.24 27.11 -1.31
C LYS A 785 34.04 27.96 -0.05
N GLU A 786 32.89 28.61 0.07
CA GLU A 786 32.46 29.38 1.23
C GLU A 786 32.15 28.50 2.44
N ASP A 787 31.34 27.45 2.27
CA ASP A 787 30.98 26.52 3.36
C ASP A 787 32.20 25.73 3.88
N LYS A 788 33.13 25.38 2.97
CA LYS A 788 34.39 24.73 3.33
C LYS A 788 35.25 25.68 4.16
N ARG A 789 35.32 26.95 3.76
CA ARG A 789 36.07 28.00 4.46
C ARG A 789 35.45 28.33 5.82
N GLU A 790 34.13 28.43 5.94
CA GLU A 790 33.44 28.63 7.22
C GLU A 790 33.67 27.47 8.18
N ARG A 791 33.66 26.23 7.67
CA ARG A 791 33.95 25.04 8.48
C ARG A 791 35.40 25.01 8.95
N GLU A 792 36.35 25.35 8.08
CA GLU A 792 37.76 25.51 8.44
C GLU A 792 37.94 26.60 9.51
N ILE A 793 37.22 27.73 9.40
CA ILE A 793 37.23 28.81 10.39
C ILE A 793 36.65 28.34 11.74
N GLU A 794 35.52 27.65 11.74
CA GLU A 794 34.86 27.13 12.94
C GLU A 794 35.70 26.05 13.64
N GLU A 795 36.34 25.16 12.87
CA GLU A 795 37.27 24.16 13.40
C GLU A 795 38.55 24.80 13.95
N ASP A 796 39.09 25.83 13.28
CA ASP A 796 40.26 26.56 13.77
C ASP A 796 39.93 27.36 15.04
N ARG A 797 38.71 27.92 15.12
CA ARG A 797 38.20 28.57 16.33
C ARG A 797 38.09 27.58 17.50
N LYS A 798 37.51 26.39 17.29
CA LYS A 798 37.43 25.33 18.31
C LYS A 798 38.81 24.83 18.74
N ARG A 799 39.77 24.73 17.82
CA ARG A 799 41.17 24.39 18.13
C ARG A 799 41.84 25.47 18.99
N ARG A 800 41.56 26.75 18.74
CA ARG A 800 42.07 27.87 19.54
C ARG A 800 41.43 27.95 20.92
N GLU A 801 40.12 27.71 21.01
CA GLU A 801 39.39 27.66 22.28
C GLU A 801 39.84 26.47 23.15
N GLY A 802 40.13 25.31 22.54
CA GLY A 802 40.69 24.14 23.24
C GLY A 802 42.17 24.25 23.64
N ARG A 803 42.89 25.28 23.16
CA ARG A 803 44.31 25.54 23.49
C ARG A 803 44.52 26.67 24.50
N ARG A 804 43.45 27.28 25.04
CA ARG A 804 43.63 28.23 26.15
C ARG A 804 44.23 27.46 27.34
N PRO A 805 45.42 27.84 27.85
CA PRO A 805 45.92 27.26 29.09
C PRO A 805 44.88 27.57 30.16
N ARG A 806 44.47 26.55 30.93
CA ARG A 806 43.78 26.79 32.19
C ARG A 806 44.76 27.55 33.07
N THR A 807 44.62 28.87 33.12
CA THR A 807 45.26 29.68 34.15
C THR A 807 44.71 29.20 35.50
N ALA A 808 45.62 28.69 36.32
CA ALA A 808 45.39 28.29 37.70
C ALA A 808 44.96 29.48 38.57
#